data_AF-A0A660ZVA1-F1
#
_entry.id   AF-A0A660ZVA1-F1
#
_cell.length_a   1.000
_cell.length_b   1.000
_cell.length_c   1.000
_cell.angle_alpha   90.00
_cell.angle_beta   90.00
_cell.angle_gamma   90.00
#
_symmetry.space_group_name_H-M   'P 1'
#
loop_
_entity.id
_entity.type
_entity.pdbx_description
1 polymer ?
#
loop_
_entity_poly.entity_id
_entity_poly.type
_entity_poly.pdbx_seq_one_letter_code
_entity_poly.pdbx_strand_id
1 'polypeptide(L)'
;MPRLLMLATLALTITLCTDSFAKPGATPDLPTATRPEPGFPGSLLISSGTASGLAARETTGPDTFVLYGGPDHPTEGKFQLADGITADWGGGNLLPGGYGGDPGAWSPVDLTYQRVYWHRDTYNAENLDSNGAGNHAMWCGLPAGDRDVAGWVNPQGYGNYWSDVLVHESAPVANVGVGQTVSLDFFLNYETEVDYDFVRVEYMRNAQWVEVASVTGTNHDGGGTFAAPGVRFSDIQTAPIEFLGNDYEYGGASGRIIIRIIFESDVAWSDEDGLFVSVAGAAQIDDITISHSEGVFFEDFEGAGPYVWRPDQKPFFGDFADVYPRFTDIDPCRENNSPVVGFIDYNQIVRNGPGATGAIQTGGEPYPGPAYGVPGNWATNHSYGLDGQVESIENRIISPEIEIDLPGTDDDDPAFTGYLLRFDAWEHRGLRAYGDGEIWYFWGVRTAMPGEGFGEWEDSSYYGFFAQGDWNSREFDLSGHVPPGAERIQVMLHVVNICQFIFFCDPNSAPAPVFDNVAVYKYRLPGPVLSMQTRNQAQDGFPVGGSIDTNTPASRDALDVPFSMARDINKQMMANVPGDSIVFEATPTISGSTITDLRMVWALQTNPLFEDALRSAPARTVDENVVAGAAGTVWTGEVVADSSRYSDGVAVQDWFFVDLPDADFMYPGDVLHHYFKATDSDGRVSTLPHDISSFGVFGTSSIFDRQFMVRALPTLTDASGTQPGLLVIDESWLDDDGVALTASLRQLGYDEGVDYDTYRVRAPTSKLGNGIGSAGAHGANAAQLDGYNHIIYLAGTSEYGLLSDGSETNDKGDDITTLENWHALGGARNVAYLGDYIATYHQEKYAATAAYLANTMGVGWISEDVSAAIGGQTAPIVTANPTFAPDLATSLVTYAGCDQLRQLDQIQPLAGASAGHYFTSAGGTAITDPSAGVASVVNSTASGVEITFPFSLSAIRSVATRSTGLGARTDLIAEILALFNAAPGQGVPVPAPELHRIEFSAKPNPFNPTTTVRFTARPGSTGWVKVFNLRGELVRTLHNGVFQVQEFAWDGVDDHGASVASGVYIVQAQAGGNTYGVKLALVK
;
A
#
# COMPACT_ATOMS: atom_id res chain seq x y z
N MET A 1 -6.68 25.83 21.53
CA MET A 1 -6.23 27.01 20.73
C MET A 1 -4.93 26.79 19.89
N PRO A 2 -4.66 25.63 19.23
CA PRO A 2 -3.49 25.51 18.32
C PRO A 2 -3.83 25.75 16.83
N ARG A 3 -5.11 25.77 16.44
CA ARG A 3 -5.55 25.85 15.03
C ARG A 3 -5.16 27.16 14.30
N LEU A 4 -4.94 28.27 15.01
CA LEU A 4 -4.63 29.55 14.36
C LEU A 4 -3.16 29.72 13.95
N LEU A 5 -2.21 29.01 14.57
CA LEU A 5 -0.79 29.10 14.19
C LEU A 5 -0.48 28.33 12.90
N MET A 6 -1.30 27.32 12.56
CA MET A 6 -1.17 26.54 11.33
C MET A 6 -1.65 27.33 10.10
N LEU A 7 -2.71 28.15 10.25
CA LEU A 7 -3.31 28.96 9.19
C LEU A 7 -2.44 30.15 8.74
N ALA A 8 -1.65 30.75 9.63
CA ALA A 8 -0.77 31.87 9.28
C ALA A 8 0.49 31.43 8.49
N THR A 9 0.88 30.16 8.62
CA THR A 9 2.09 29.61 7.99
C THR A 9 1.82 29.14 6.56
N LEU A 10 0.55 28.89 6.19
CA LEU A 10 0.14 28.46 4.85
C LEU A 10 -0.02 29.62 3.85
N ALA A 11 -0.31 30.83 4.34
CA ALA A 11 -0.60 31.99 3.48
C ALA A 11 0.66 32.73 2.96
N LEU A 12 1.84 32.49 3.53
CA LEU A 12 3.09 33.17 3.12
C LEU A 12 3.98 32.31 2.19
N THR A 13 3.71 31.02 2.05
CA THR A 13 4.54 30.04 1.33
C THR A 13 4.23 29.94 -0.16
N ILE A 14 3.08 30.46 -0.63
CA ILE A 14 2.65 30.30 -2.03
C ILE A 14 3.28 31.35 -2.98
N THR A 15 4.04 32.34 -2.49
CA THR A 15 4.58 33.39 -3.38
C THR A 15 6.06 33.74 -3.20
N LEU A 16 6.75 33.31 -2.13
CA LEU A 16 8.17 33.64 -1.92
C LEU A 16 8.91 32.54 -1.15
N CYS A 17 9.24 31.41 -1.79
CA CYS A 17 10.36 30.53 -1.40
C CYS A 17 10.67 29.53 -2.52
N THR A 18 11.38 30.01 -3.54
CA THR A 18 12.43 29.21 -4.18
C THR A 18 13.70 29.47 -3.37
N ASP A 19 14.41 28.41 -3.00
CA ASP A 19 15.67 28.37 -2.23
C ASP A 19 15.61 28.67 -0.72
N SER A 20 15.68 27.59 0.10
CA SER A 20 16.75 27.30 1.09
C SER A 20 16.32 26.73 2.48
N PHE A 21 16.80 25.50 2.73
CA PHE A 21 17.15 24.77 3.98
C PHE A 21 16.14 24.54 5.13
N ALA A 22 15.51 23.35 5.11
CA ALA A 22 15.25 22.45 6.26
C ALA A 22 15.21 20.97 5.76
N LYS A 23 15.61 20.00 6.59
CA LYS A 23 15.91 18.58 6.26
C LYS A 23 14.92 17.92 5.25
N PRO A 24 15.40 17.33 4.13
CA PRO A 24 14.56 16.75 3.09
C PRO A 24 14.19 15.29 3.42
N GLY A 25 13.04 15.09 4.08
CA GLY A 25 12.47 13.78 4.40
C GLY A 25 11.52 13.29 3.30
N ALA A 26 11.65 12.01 2.97
CA ALA A 26 11.04 11.24 1.89
C ALA A 26 9.54 11.48 1.60
N THR A 27 9.22 11.67 0.32
CA THR A 27 7.91 11.37 -0.30
C THR A 27 7.89 9.91 -0.73
N PRO A 28 6.98 9.05 -0.26
CA PRO A 28 6.94 7.64 -0.64
C PRO A 28 5.96 7.39 -1.80
N ASP A 29 6.51 7.02 -2.95
CA ASP A 29 5.76 6.47 -4.09
C ASP A 29 5.35 5.00 -3.83
N LEU A 30 4.12 4.65 -4.25
CA LEU A 30 3.37 3.38 -4.07
C LEU A 30 3.96 2.17 -4.85
N PRO A 31 3.70 0.89 -4.44
CA PRO A 31 3.59 -0.23 -5.40
C PRO A 31 2.65 -1.42 -5.06
N THR A 32 1.96 -2.03 -6.05
CA THR A 32 1.80 -3.50 -6.11
C THR A 32 2.24 -4.12 -7.42
N ALA A 33 3.40 -4.78 -7.36
CA ALA A 33 3.62 -6.20 -7.62
C ALA A 33 5.15 -6.35 -7.70
N THR A 34 5.75 -6.96 -6.67
CA THR A 34 7.19 -7.17 -6.54
C THR A 34 8.06 -5.98 -6.96
N ARG A 35 8.18 -4.97 -6.09
CA ARG A 35 9.51 -4.37 -5.96
C ARG A 35 10.47 -5.51 -5.57
N PRO A 36 11.64 -5.66 -6.19
CA PRO A 36 12.81 -6.08 -5.44
C PRO A 36 13.15 -4.88 -4.55
N GLU A 37 12.43 -4.75 -3.45
CA GLU A 37 12.84 -3.96 -2.29
C GLU A 37 13.32 -4.92 -1.21
N PRO A 38 14.21 -4.43 -0.33
CA PRO A 38 15.46 -5.06 0.05
C PRO A 38 15.27 -6.56 0.16
N GLY A 39 16.04 -7.33 -0.61
CA GLY A 39 16.09 -8.76 -0.35
C GLY A 39 16.36 -8.93 1.14
N PHE A 40 15.40 -9.51 1.86
CA PHE A 40 15.50 -9.79 3.28
C PHE A 40 15.78 -11.29 3.44
N PRO A 41 16.33 -11.71 4.60
CA PRO A 41 17.01 -12.98 4.72
C PRO A 41 16.05 -14.16 4.80
N GLY A 42 15.64 -14.64 3.64
CA GLY A 42 15.07 -15.98 3.47
C GLY A 42 13.65 -16.01 2.92
N SER A 43 13.21 -17.23 2.63
CA SER A 43 11.80 -17.54 2.48
C SER A 43 11.07 -17.12 3.75
N LEU A 44 10.01 -16.32 3.62
CA LEU A 44 9.06 -16.04 4.69
C LEU A 44 8.59 -17.39 5.27
N LEU A 45 9.05 -17.73 6.48
CA LEU A 45 8.65 -18.98 7.14
C LEU A 45 7.36 -18.71 7.91
N ILE A 46 6.24 -19.13 7.30
CA ILE A 46 4.92 -19.08 7.91
C ILE A 46 4.80 -20.28 8.86
N SER A 47 4.58 -20.04 10.16
CA SER A 47 4.59 -21.09 11.20
C SER A 47 3.20 -21.64 11.51
N SER A 48 3.08 -22.96 11.39
CA SER A 48 2.01 -23.79 11.96
C SER A 48 2.58 -24.59 13.15
N GLY A 49 2.12 -24.30 14.37
CA GLY A 49 2.82 -24.66 15.61
C GLY A 49 2.93 -26.15 15.97
N THR A 50 4.08 -26.52 16.54
CA THR A 50 4.32 -27.48 17.66
C THR A 50 5.65 -27.08 18.34
N ALA A 51 5.91 -27.53 19.58
CA ALA A 51 7.16 -27.22 20.30
C ALA A 51 8.46 -27.63 19.55
N SER A 52 8.37 -28.56 18.60
CA SER A 52 9.45 -28.91 17.66
C SER A 52 9.65 -27.89 16.53
N GLY A 53 8.66 -27.05 16.23
CA GLY A 53 8.76 -25.92 15.31
C GLY A 53 9.46 -24.70 15.93
N LEU A 54 9.41 -24.55 17.26
CA LEU A 54 10.22 -23.57 18.00
C LEU A 54 11.72 -23.92 17.93
N ALA A 55 12.09 -25.20 18.02
CA ALA A 55 13.48 -25.61 17.80
C ALA A 55 13.97 -25.44 16.33
N ALA A 56 13.05 -25.21 15.37
CA ALA A 56 13.39 -24.83 14.00
C ALA A 56 13.49 -23.29 13.83
N ARG A 57 12.91 -22.48 14.74
CA ARG A 57 13.16 -21.02 14.86
C ARG A 57 14.62 -20.75 15.27
N GLU A 58 15.25 -21.67 16.01
CA GLU A 58 16.62 -21.52 16.52
C GLU A 58 17.73 -21.44 15.45
N THR A 59 17.46 -21.79 14.16
CA THR A 59 18.55 -21.91 13.17
C THR A 59 18.39 -21.20 11.82
N THR A 60 17.21 -20.73 11.38
CA THR A 60 17.05 -20.33 9.95
C THR A 60 15.98 -19.27 9.53
N GLY A 61 15.29 -18.50 10.39
CA GLY A 61 14.35 -17.48 9.85
C GLY A 61 13.64 -16.53 10.83
N PRO A 62 12.84 -15.57 10.30
CA PRO A 62 12.17 -14.50 11.04
C PRO A 62 11.05 -14.99 11.98
N ASP A 63 10.87 -14.30 13.10
CA ASP A 63 9.78 -14.47 14.06
C ASP A 63 8.53 -13.69 13.64
N THR A 64 7.55 -14.39 13.08
CA THR A 64 6.33 -13.75 12.57
C THR A 64 5.33 -13.47 13.70
N PHE A 65 4.88 -12.21 13.85
CA PHE A 65 3.73 -11.80 14.67
C PHE A 65 2.53 -11.43 13.77
N VAL A 66 1.85 -12.42 13.17
CA VAL A 66 0.72 -12.16 12.25
C VAL A 66 -0.42 -11.46 12.98
N LEU A 67 -0.75 -10.23 12.60
CA LEU A 67 -1.85 -9.45 13.19
C LEU A 67 -3.19 -9.72 12.50
N TYR A 68 -3.20 -10.19 11.25
CA TYR A 68 -4.40 -10.39 10.46
C TYR A 68 -4.13 -10.94 9.03
N GLY A 69 -5.14 -11.64 8.49
CA GLY A 69 -5.29 -12.06 7.09
C GLY A 69 -4.69 -13.42 6.70
N GLY A 70 -5.53 -14.21 6.01
CA GLY A 70 -5.29 -15.59 5.62
C GLY A 70 -6.51 -16.49 5.90
N PRO A 71 -7.33 -16.84 4.89
CA PRO A 71 -8.36 -17.84 5.06
C PRO A 71 -7.72 -19.23 4.99
N ASP A 72 -7.97 -20.04 6.02
CA ASP A 72 -7.77 -21.51 6.05
C ASP A 72 -6.59 -22.12 6.86
N HIS A 73 -5.96 -21.40 7.78
CA HIS A 73 -5.16 -22.04 8.83
C HIS A 73 -5.84 -21.89 10.21
N PRO A 74 -5.93 -22.94 11.06
CA PRO A 74 -6.50 -22.78 12.40
C PRO A 74 -5.70 -21.84 13.31
N THR A 75 -4.52 -21.38 12.88
CA THR A 75 -3.61 -20.50 13.64
C THR A 75 -3.01 -19.33 12.83
N GLU A 76 -3.49 -19.03 11.63
CA GLU A 76 -3.15 -17.77 10.93
C GLU A 76 -4.39 -16.88 10.93
N GLY A 77 -4.21 -15.59 11.19
CA GLY A 77 -5.33 -14.64 11.35
C GLY A 77 -6.13 -14.83 12.64
N LYS A 78 -5.52 -15.35 13.71
CA LYS A 78 -6.15 -15.43 15.04
C LYS A 78 -5.19 -14.89 16.08
N PHE A 79 -5.48 -13.71 16.62
CA PHE A 79 -4.86 -13.27 17.88
C PHE A 79 -5.07 -14.37 18.92
N GLN A 80 -3.96 -14.89 19.46
CA GLN A 80 -3.98 -15.57 20.75
C GLN A 80 -3.65 -14.50 21.78
N LEU A 81 -4.62 -14.19 22.65
CA LEU A 81 -4.37 -13.43 23.86
C LEU A 81 -3.35 -14.18 24.74
N ALA A 82 -2.69 -13.49 25.67
CA ALA A 82 -1.70 -14.08 26.60
C ALA A 82 -2.24 -15.28 27.42
N ASP A 83 -3.56 -15.46 27.46
CA ASP A 83 -4.26 -16.57 28.10
C ASP A 83 -4.61 -17.75 27.17
N GLY A 84 -4.25 -17.68 25.88
CA GLY A 84 -4.50 -18.70 24.86
C GLY A 84 -5.90 -18.65 24.23
N ILE A 85 -6.66 -17.57 24.42
CA ILE A 85 -8.00 -17.39 23.85
C ILE A 85 -7.94 -16.65 22.50
N THR A 86 -8.79 -17.04 21.55
CA THR A 86 -9.02 -16.33 20.28
C THR A 86 -9.71 -14.99 20.50
N ALA A 87 -9.18 -13.89 19.95
CA ALA A 87 -9.88 -12.60 19.97
C ALA A 87 -11.26 -12.67 19.27
N ASP A 88 -12.25 -11.99 19.86
CA ASP A 88 -13.55 -11.73 19.24
C ASP A 88 -13.40 -10.58 18.24
N TRP A 89 -13.74 -10.85 16.97
CA TRP A 89 -13.68 -9.90 15.86
C TRP A 89 -14.88 -8.94 15.82
N GLY A 90 -15.56 -8.74 16.95
CA GLY A 90 -16.77 -7.92 17.01
C GLY A 90 -17.93 -8.56 16.25
N GLY A 91 -18.30 -9.79 16.62
CA GLY A 91 -19.66 -10.31 16.44
C GLY A 91 -20.21 -10.34 15.00
N GLY A 92 -19.82 -11.36 14.24
CA GLY A 92 -20.27 -11.63 12.86
C GLY A 92 -21.76 -11.93 12.63
N ASN A 93 -22.67 -11.04 13.04
CA ASN A 93 -24.12 -11.22 12.92
C ASN A 93 -24.87 -10.13 12.15
N LEU A 94 -24.21 -9.16 11.49
CA LEU A 94 -24.86 -8.16 10.62
C LEU A 94 -26.06 -7.41 11.25
N LEU A 95 -26.12 -7.31 12.59
CA LEU A 95 -27.19 -6.62 13.32
C LEU A 95 -26.59 -5.60 14.31
N PRO A 96 -27.22 -4.42 14.47
CA PRO A 96 -26.73 -3.41 15.40
C PRO A 96 -27.03 -3.80 16.85
N GLY A 97 -26.09 -3.47 17.73
CA GLY A 97 -26.28 -3.51 19.18
C GLY A 97 -25.49 -4.59 19.89
N GLY A 98 -24.19 -4.34 20.05
CA GLY A 98 -23.45 -4.87 21.20
C GLY A 98 -22.01 -5.27 20.94
N TYR A 99 -21.10 -4.40 20.47
CA TYR A 99 -19.69 -4.78 20.35
C TYR A 99 -18.71 -3.62 20.55
N GLY A 100 -17.62 -3.94 21.28
CA GLY A 100 -16.42 -3.14 21.49
C GLY A 100 -16.02 -3.11 22.98
N GLY A 101 -15.02 -3.91 23.38
CA GLY A 101 -14.45 -3.77 24.73
C GLY A 101 -13.45 -4.84 25.19
N ASP A 102 -13.37 -6.01 24.55
CA ASP A 102 -12.41 -7.02 25.02
C ASP A 102 -10.96 -6.52 24.80
N PRO A 103 -10.04 -6.68 25.78
CA PRO A 103 -8.62 -6.26 25.70
C PRO A 103 -7.77 -6.83 24.54
N GLY A 104 -8.40 -7.46 23.54
CA GLY A 104 -7.77 -8.05 22.36
C GLY A 104 -8.46 -7.75 21.04
N ALA A 105 -9.40 -6.79 20.98
CA ALA A 105 -10.11 -6.44 19.76
C ALA A 105 -9.49 -5.22 19.06
N TRP A 106 -9.61 -5.18 17.73
CA TRP A 106 -9.35 -3.97 16.96
C TRP A 106 -10.26 -2.84 17.44
N SER A 107 -9.67 -1.67 17.67
CA SER A 107 -10.33 -0.53 18.28
C SER A 107 -10.59 0.57 17.24
N PRO A 108 -11.84 0.75 16.78
CA PRO A 108 -12.19 1.83 15.86
C PRO A 108 -12.17 3.18 16.60
N VAL A 109 -11.83 4.24 15.89
CA VAL A 109 -11.77 5.61 16.41
C VAL A 109 -12.20 6.58 15.32
N ASP A 110 -13.21 7.39 15.60
CA ASP A 110 -13.56 8.56 14.81
C ASP A 110 -12.89 9.80 15.42
N LEU A 111 -11.99 10.42 14.68
CA LEU A 111 -11.25 11.61 15.12
C LEU A 111 -12.05 12.90 14.94
N THR A 112 -13.18 12.86 14.22
CA THR A 112 -14.10 14.00 14.15
C THR A 112 -15.02 14.08 15.37
N TYR A 113 -15.19 12.97 16.08
CA TYR A 113 -15.99 12.93 17.29
C TYR A 113 -15.29 13.61 18.45
N GLN A 114 -15.94 14.67 18.94
CA GLN A 114 -15.61 15.25 20.23
C GLN A 114 -16.49 14.61 21.28
N ARG A 115 -15.84 13.95 22.24
CA ARG A 115 -16.50 13.30 23.35
C ARG A 115 -17.19 14.35 24.21
N VAL A 116 -18.43 14.03 24.60
CA VAL A 116 -19.21 14.81 25.56
C VAL A 116 -19.05 14.15 26.93
N TYR A 117 -18.62 14.95 27.89
CA TYR A 117 -18.39 14.61 29.29
C TYR A 117 -19.51 15.13 30.20
N TRP A 118 -20.33 16.08 29.74
CA TRP A 118 -21.59 16.45 30.39
C TRP A 118 -22.69 15.44 30.10
N HIS A 119 -23.23 14.78 31.12
CA HIS A 119 -24.36 13.88 30.97
C HIS A 119 -25.22 13.82 32.23
N ARG A 120 -26.45 13.34 32.08
CA ARG A 120 -27.41 13.20 33.17
C ARG A 120 -27.10 11.94 33.96
N ASP A 121 -26.76 12.08 35.24
CA ASP A 121 -26.41 10.96 36.11
C ASP A 121 -27.00 11.14 37.53
N THR A 122 -27.09 10.04 38.25
CA THR A 122 -27.40 10.00 39.69
C THR A 122 -26.16 10.10 40.58
N TYR A 123 -24.96 10.00 39.99
CA TYR A 123 -23.68 10.03 40.70
C TYR A 123 -23.55 11.32 41.49
N ASN A 124 -23.48 11.20 42.82
CA ASN A 124 -23.44 12.29 43.80
C ASN A 124 -24.55 13.34 43.70
N ALA A 125 -25.60 13.13 42.89
CA ALA A 125 -26.65 14.12 42.66
C ALA A 125 -27.47 14.40 43.93
N GLU A 126 -27.56 13.41 44.85
CA GLU A 126 -28.20 13.58 46.16
C GLU A 126 -27.49 14.57 47.10
N ASN A 127 -26.22 14.92 46.80
CA ASN A 127 -25.44 15.88 47.57
C ASN A 127 -25.53 17.31 46.99
N LEU A 128 -26.25 17.49 45.88
CA LEU A 128 -26.38 18.77 45.20
C LEU A 128 -27.60 19.56 45.68
N ASP A 129 -28.66 18.87 46.08
CA ASP A 129 -29.91 19.49 46.54
C ASP A 129 -30.63 18.62 47.60
N SER A 130 -31.93 18.88 47.82
CA SER A 130 -32.75 18.18 48.81
C SER A 130 -33.65 17.07 48.23
N ASN A 131 -33.45 16.66 46.98
CA ASN A 131 -34.32 15.72 46.27
C ASN A 131 -34.05 14.24 46.64
N GLY A 132 -32.90 13.96 47.27
CA GLY A 132 -32.59 12.67 47.91
C GLY A 132 -32.13 11.57 46.93
N ALA A 133 -32.08 10.32 47.41
CA ALA A 133 -31.52 9.21 46.65
C ALA A 133 -32.30 8.94 45.35
N GLY A 134 -31.57 8.90 44.23
CA GLY A 134 -32.14 8.77 42.89
C GLY A 134 -32.40 10.10 42.16
N ASN A 135 -32.03 11.24 42.77
CA ASN A 135 -31.93 12.53 42.09
C ASN A 135 -31.00 12.44 40.87
N HIS A 136 -31.29 13.18 39.82
CA HIS A 136 -30.49 13.28 38.61
C HIS A 136 -30.00 14.71 38.44
N ALA A 137 -28.69 14.85 38.35
CA ALA A 137 -28.06 16.11 38.01
C ALA A 137 -27.38 16.01 36.65
N MET A 138 -27.08 17.16 36.06
CA MET A 138 -26.12 17.23 34.96
C MET A 138 -24.71 17.14 35.54
N TRP A 139 -23.96 16.11 35.19
CA TRP A 139 -22.63 15.82 35.72
C TRP A 139 -21.58 15.88 34.60
N CYS A 140 -20.44 16.50 34.88
CA CYS A 140 -19.25 16.47 34.03
C CYS A 140 -18.24 15.47 34.60
N GLY A 141 -18.07 14.33 33.91
CA GLY A 141 -17.20 13.25 34.38
C GLY A 141 -17.44 11.93 33.65
N LEU A 142 -16.58 10.95 33.87
CA LEU A 142 -16.75 9.58 33.36
C LEU A 142 -17.13 8.60 34.48
N PRO A 143 -18.13 7.72 34.27
CA PRO A 143 -18.58 6.76 35.28
C PRO A 143 -17.59 5.59 35.43
N ALA A 144 -17.66 4.87 36.57
CA ALA A 144 -16.77 3.74 36.88
C ALA A 144 -16.79 2.57 35.89
N GLY A 145 -17.83 2.50 35.05
CA GLY A 145 -17.96 1.48 34.00
C GLY A 145 -17.46 1.94 32.63
N ASP A 146 -16.93 3.17 32.53
CA ASP A 146 -16.34 3.65 31.28
C ASP A 146 -15.04 2.92 30.97
N ARG A 147 -14.66 2.82 29.70
CA ARG A 147 -13.41 2.16 29.33
C ARG A 147 -12.20 3.07 29.57
N ASP A 148 -12.38 4.38 29.44
CA ASP A 148 -11.27 5.34 29.47
C ASP A 148 -10.78 5.61 30.90
N VAL A 149 -11.55 5.19 31.90
CA VAL A 149 -11.19 5.25 33.34
C VAL A 149 -10.44 4.00 33.82
N ALA A 150 -10.19 3.03 32.93
CA ALA A 150 -9.47 1.81 33.25
C ALA A 150 -8.01 2.15 33.62
N GLY A 151 -7.69 2.07 34.91
CA GLY A 151 -6.36 2.39 35.44
C GLY A 151 -6.30 3.69 36.24
N TRP A 152 -7.37 4.49 36.24
CA TRP A 152 -7.48 5.65 37.13
C TRP A 152 -7.49 5.19 38.59
N VAL A 153 -6.90 5.99 39.48
CA VAL A 153 -6.87 5.68 40.92
C VAL A 153 -8.28 5.60 41.49
N ASN A 154 -9.14 6.53 41.04
CA ASN A 154 -10.58 6.46 41.22
C ASN A 154 -11.22 6.28 39.83
N PRO A 155 -11.96 5.20 39.56
CA PRO A 155 -12.56 4.96 38.25
C PRO A 155 -13.69 5.96 37.91
N GLN A 156 -14.04 6.89 38.80
CA GLN A 156 -14.99 7.98 38.52
C GLN A 156 -14.28 9.32 38.67
N GLY A 157 -14.34 10.17 37.66
CA GLY A 157 -13.58 11.41 37.69
C GLY A 157 -13.59 12.23 36.40
N TYR A 158 -12.63 13.13 36.27
CA TYR A 158 -12.35 13.86 35.03
C TYR A 158 -10.89 13.68 34.56
N GLY A 159 -10.64 13.93 33.28
CA GLY A 159 -9.33 13.72 32.64
C GLY A 159 -8.65 15.00 32.16
N ASN A 160 -7.50 14.83 31.53
CA ASN A 160 -6.65 15.90 31.01
C ASN A 160 -7.18 16.42 29.65
N TYR A 161 -6.96 17.70 29.35
CA TYR A 161 -7.33 18.38 28.10
C TYR A 161 -8.83 18.38 27.77
N TRP A 162 -9.70 18.27 28.76
CA TRP A 162 -11.14 18.34 28.52
C TRP A 162 -11.56 19.78 28.28
N SER A 163 -12.48 19.98 27.33
CA SER A 163 -13.11 21.28 27.07
C SER A 163 -14.51 21.00 26.57
N ASP A 164 -15.47 20.98 27.49
CA ASP A 164 -16.82 20.52 27.20
C ASP A 164 -17.90 21.45 27.74
N VAL A 165 -19.01 21.52 27.01
CA VAL A 165 -19.99 22.59 27.11
C VAL A 165 -21.38 22.06 27.36
N LEU A 166 -22.05 22.63 28.37
CA LEU A 166 -23.49 22.55 28.61
C LEU A 166 -24.13 23.86 28.15
N VAL A 167 -25.04 23.82 27.17
CA VAL A 167 -25.57 25.03 26.50
C VAL A 167 -27.08 25.18 26.65
N HIS A 168 -27.52 26.43 26.80
CA HIS A 168 -28.90 26.87 26.66
C HIS A 168 -29.04 27.83 25.48
N GLU A 169 -30.06 27.60 24.65
CA GLU A 169 -30.43 28.46 23.54
C GLU A 169 -31.92 28.80 23.59
N SER A 170 -32.25 30.09 23.69
CA SER A 170 -33.64 30.53 23.67
C SER A 170 -34.27 30.42 22.28
N ALA A 171 -35.60 30.54 22.21
CA ALA A 171 -36.27 30.93 20.96
C ALA A 171 -35.76 32.31 20.48
N PRO A 172 -35.91 32.65 19.17
CA PRO A 172 -35.54 33.98 18.68
C PRO A 172 -36.26 35.09 19.46
N VAL A 173 -35.50 36.07 19.93
CA VAL A 173 -36.03 37.22 20.65
C VAL A 173 -36.93 38.05 19.74
N ALA A 174 -38.03 38.58 20.29
CA ALA A 174 -39.02 39.31 19.50
C ALA A 174 -38.46 40.54 18.75
N ASN A 175 -37.40 41.18 19.25
CA ASN A 175 -36.73 42.30 18.60
C ASN A 175 -35.24 42.34 18.96
N VAL A 176 -34.39 42.01 17.99
CA VAL A 176 -32.93 42.00 18.17
C VAL A 176 -32.35 43.37 18.49
N GLY A 177 -33.01 44.48 18.13
CA GLY A 177 -32.54 45.85 18.42
C GLY A 177 -32.71 46.30 19.87
N VAL A 178 -33.29 45.46 20.74
CA VAL A 178 -33.53 45.77 22.16
C VAL A 178 -32.66 44.89 23.04
N GLY A 179 -31.90 45.52 23.95
CA GLY A 179 -31.09 44.81 24.94
C GLY A 179 -31.92 44.15 26.04
N GLN A 180 -31.35 43.16 26.71
CA GLN A 180 -31.98 42.37 27.76
C GLN A 180 -31.00 42.00 28.86
N THR A 181 -31.50 41.89 30.09
CA THR A 181 -30.79 41.33 31.23
C THR A 181 -31.35 39.93 31.51
N VAL A 182 -30.47 38.94 31.64
CA VAL A 182 -30.85 37.56 31.96
C VAL A 182 -30.51 37.27 33.42
N SER A 183 -31.44 36.63 34.13
CA SER A 183 -31.18 36.05 35.46
C SER A 183 -30.93 34.56 35.29
N LEU A 184 -29.83 34.06 35.87
CA LEU A 184 -29.47 32.64 35.89
C LEU A 184 -29.12 32.25 37.32
N ASP A 185 -29.60 31.11 37.78
CA ASP A 185 -29.29 30.55 39.08
C ASP A 185 -29.44 29.02 39.06
N PHE A 186 -28.62 28.30 39.83
CA PHE A 186 -28.58 26.84 39.93
C PHE A 186 -27.75 26.42 41.14
N PHE A 187 -27.81 25.15 41.54
CA PHE A 187 -26.87 24.56 42.50
C PHE A 187 -25.71 23.87 41.78
N LEU A 188 -24.50 24.05 42.32
CA LEU A 188 -23.24 23.57 41.76
C LEU A 188 -22.41 22.86 42.83
N ASN A 189 -21.96 21.64 42.52
CA ASN A 189 -20.81 21.02 43.16
C ASN A 189 -19.68 20.98 42.13
N TYR A 190 -18.44 21.23 42.55
CA TYR A 190 -17.27 21.16 41.69
C TYR A 190 -16.04 20.69 42.48
N GLU A 191 -15.16 19.98 41.80
CA GLU A 191 -13.88 19.51 42.33
C GLU A 191 -12.87 19.41 41.19
N THR A 192 -12.00 20.40 41.09
CA THR A 192 -11.06 20.58 39.98
C THR A 192 -9.68 20.99 40.51
N GLU A 193 -8.63 20.84 39.71
CA GLU A 193 -7.29 21.34 40.06
C GLU A 193 -7.34 22.87 40.28
N VAL A 194 -6.87 23.30 41.45
CA VAL A 194 -6.91 24.70 41.87
C VAL A 194 -6.09 25.59 40.94
N ASP A 195 -6.73 26.62 40.38
CA ASP A 195 -6.17 27.64 39.49
C ASP A 195 -5.74 27.17 38.08
N TYR A 196 -6.00 25.91 37.73
CA TYR A 196 -5.65 25.34 36.41
C TYR A 196 -6.85 24.76 35.67
N ASP A 197 -7.75 24.09 36.41
CA ASP A 197 -8.99 23.54 35.87
C ASP A 197 -10.19 24.35 36.32
N PHE A 198 -11.12 24.62 35.41
CA PHE A 198 -12.16 25.61 35.61
C PHE A 198 -13.56 25.13 35.20
N VAL A 199 -14.55 25.48 36.01
CA VAL A 199 -15.95 25.54 35.59
C VAL A 199 -16.32 27.00 35.36
N ARG A 200 -16.72 27.36 34.14
CA ARG A 200 -17.03 28.74 33.73
C ARG A 200 -18.46 28.88 33.26
N VAL A 201 -19.08 30.02 33.55
CA VAL A 201 -20.33 30.43 32.93
C VAL A 201 -20.07 31.60 32.00
N GLU A 202 -20.53 31.48 30.76
CA GLU A 202 -20.36 32.50 29.74
C GLU A 202 -21.66 32.73 28.96
N TYR A 203 -21.80 33.91 28.36
CA TYR A 203 -22.89 34.19 27.44
C TYR A 203 -22.37 34.78 26.13
N MET A 204 -23.10 34.51 25.04
CA MET A 204 -22.75 35.01 23.71
C MET A 204 -23.19 36.46 23.57
N ARG A 205 -22.28 37.33 23.15
CA ARG A 205 -22.56 38.74 22.93
C ARG A 205 -21.76 39.25 21.73
N ASN A 206 -22.46 39.68 20.67
CA ASN A 206 -21.85 40.21 19.45
C ASN A 206 -20.77 39.27 18.87
N ALA A 207 -21.13 37.99 18.71
CA ALA A 207 -20.23 36.92 18.27
C ALA A 207 -18.98 36.68 19.14
N GLN A 208 -18.97 37.15 20.39
CA GLN A 208 -17.92 36.90 21.38
C GLN A 208 -18.49 36.29 22.66
N TRP A 209 -17.78 35.33 23.24
CA TRP A 209 -18.12 34.82 24.57
C TRP A 209 -17.66 35.79 25.66
N VAL A 210 -18.54 36.07 26.61
CA VAL A 210 -18.27 36.93 27.77
C VAL A 210 -18.43 36.11 29.03
N GLU A 211 -17.36 36.02 29.82
CA GLU A 211 -17.34 35.31 31.10
C GLU A 211 -18.17 36.06 32.16
N VAL A 212 -18.95 35.29 32.92
CA VAL A 212 -19.86 35.73 34.00
C VAL A 212 -19.28 35.38 35.37
N ALA A 213 -18.76 34.16 35.49
CA ALA A 213 -18.08 33.64 36.66
C ALA A 213 -17.24 32.43 36.28
N SER A 214 -16.21 32.16 37.06
CA SER A 214 -15.34 31.00 36.97
C SER A 214 -15.01 30.50 38.37
N VAL A 215 -15.05 29.18 38.56
CA VAL A 215 -14.65 28.51 39.81
C VAL A 215 -13.62 27.42 39.54
N THR A 216 -12.80 27.14 40.55
CA THR A 216 -11.73 26.15 40.54
C THR A 216 -11.49 25.66 41.98
N GLY A 217 -10.89 24.49 42.18
CA GLY A 217 -10.75 23.87 43.49
C GLY A 217 -12.00 23.07 43.85
N THR A 218 -12.44 23.11 45.12
CA THR A 218 -13.56 22.28 45.59
C THR A 218 -14.49 22.99 46.55
N ASN A 219 -15.78 22.61 46.54
CA ASN A 219 -16.76 23.01 47.55
C ASN A 219 -17.12 21.91 48.57
N HIS A 220 -16.48 20.74 48.55
CA HIS A 220 -16.62 19.74 49.61
C HIS A 220 -15.79 20.09 50.86
N ASP A 221 -16.12 19.48 52.00
CA ASP A 221 -15.35 19.66 53.23
C ASP A 221 -13.99 18.92 53.20
N GLY A 222 -13.14 19.12 54.20
CA GLY A 222 -11.82 18.45 54.25
C GLY A 222 -11.86 16.91 54.33
N GLY A 223 -13.05 16.30 54.40
CA GLY A 223 -13.27 14.86 54.35
C GLY A 223 -13.85 14.34 53.03
N GLY A 224 -13.98 15.19 52.00
CA GLY A 224 -14.54 14.79 50.70
C GLY A 224 -16.07 14.76 50.66
N THR A 225 -16.75 15.38 51.64
CA THR A 225 -18.22 15.39 51.67
C THR A 225 -18.78 16.71 51.14
N PHE A 226 -19.59 16.65 50.10
CA PHE A 226 -20.34 17.82 49.59
C PHE A 226 -21.56 18.07 50.48
N ALA A 227 -21.73 19.33 50.91
CA ALA A 227 -22.88 19.72 51.70
C ALA A 227 -24.06 20.09 50.78
N ALA A 228 -25.20 19.43 50.95
CA ALA A 228 -26.43 19.79 50.26
C ALA A 228 -27.17 20.97 50.95
N PRO A 229 -27.77 21.90 50.18
CA PRO A 229 -27.62 22.05 48.74
C PRO A 229 -26.22 22.60 48.40
N GLY A 230 -25.73 22.31 47.19
CA GLY A 230 -24.44 22.76 46.70
C GLY A 230 -24.30 24.28 46.64
N VAL A 231 -23.19 24.77 46.12
CA VAL A 231 -22.96 26.22 46.00
C VAL A 231 -23.95 26.80 45.01
N ARG A 232 -24.65 27.86 45.42
CA ARG A 232 -25.61 28.54 44.56
C ARG A 232 -24.89 29.50 43.60
N PHE A 233 -25.19 29.41 42.29
CA PHE A 233 -24.51 30.22 41.29
C PHE A 233 -24.62 31.73 41.54
N SER A 234 -25.77 32.23 41.97
CA SER A 234 -25.96 33.65 42.29
C SER A 234 -25.06 34.16 43.44
N ASP A 235 -24.53 33.29 44.29
CA ASP A 235 -23.58 33.66 45.35
C ASP A 235 -22.13 33.79 44.83
N ILE A 236 -21.82 33.16 43.68
CA ILE A 236 -20.50 33.19 43.04
C ILE A 236 -20.46 34.01 41.74
N GLN A 237 -21.60 34.53 41.29
CA GLN A 237 -21.71 35.36 40.09
C GLN A 237 -20.91 36.66 40.24
N THR A 238 -19.97 36.92 39.31
CA THR A 238 -19.09 38.10 39.38
C THR A 238 -19.47 39.23 38.42
N ALA A 239 -20.21 38.92 37.36
CA ALA A 239 -20.69 39.89 36.38
C ALA A 239 -22.17 39.62 36.00
N PRO A 240 -22.94 40.64 35.58
CA PRO A 240 -24.30 40.44 35.10
C PRO A 240 -24.31 39.86 33.67
N ILE A 241 -25.41 39.18 33.30
CA ILE A 241 -25.63 38.69 31.94
C ILE A 241 -26.47 39.74 31.19
N GLU A 242 -25.82 40.57 30.38
CA GLU A 242 -26.45 41.69 29.66
C GLU A 242 -26.18 41.64 28.15
N PHE A 243 -27.27 41.56 27.38
CA PHE A 243 -27.30 41.71 25.93
C PHE A 243 -27.67 43.16 25.60
N LEU A 244 -26.92 43.84 24.72
CA LEU A 244 -27.35 45.11 24.12
C LEU A 244 -28.16 44.86 22.84
N GLY A 245 -28.74 45.94 22.31
CA GLY A 245 -29.39 45.89 21.00
C GLY A 245 -28.41 45.43 19.92
N ASN A 246 -28.80 44.37 19.21
CA ASN A 246 -28.10 43.65 18.16
C ASN A 246 -26.97 42.72 18.62
N ASP A 247 -26.83 42.43 19.92
CA ASP A 247 -25.79 41.53 20.42
C ASP A 247 -26.08 40.03 20.16
N TYR A 248 -27.22 39.69 19.55
CA TYR A 248 -27.74 38.32 19.40
C TYR A 248 -27.25 37.57 18.14
N GLU A 249 -26.07 37.90 17.61
CA GLU A 249 -25.50 37.27 16.40
C GLU A 249 -24.49 36.16 16.76
N TYR A 250 -24.72 34.94 16.22
CA TYR A 250 -23.76 33.83 16.26
C TYR A 250 -24.01 32.84 15.10
N GLY A 251 -22.98 32.48 14.34
CA GLY A 251 -22.98 31.31 13.45
C GLY A 251 -24.11 31.20 12.41
N GLY A 252 -24.76 32.31 12.02
CA GLY A 252 -25.90 32.31 11.11
C GLY A 252 -27.29 32.16 11.77
N ALA A 253 -27.36 31.86 13.07
CA ALA A 253 -28.59 31.93 13.86
C ALA A 253 -28.81 33.37 14.34
N SER A 254 -29.71 34.11 13.70
CA SER A 254 -30.00 35.50 14.06
C SER A 254 -31.04 35.58 15.18
N GLY A 255 -30.64 36.13 16.33
CA GLY A 255 -31.57 36.65 17.34
C GLY A 255 -31.84 35.78 18.56
N ARG A 256 -30.92 34.99 19.10
CA ARG A 256 -31.16 34.14 20.29
C ARG A 256 -30.32 34.55 21.50
N ILE A 257 -30.81 34.26 22.70
CA ILE A 257 -30.04 34.30 23.94
C ILE A 257 -29.32 32.96 24.07
N ILE A 258 -27.99 33.00 24.12
CA ILE A 258 -27.16 31.79 24.23
C ILE A 258 -26.27 31.94 25.45
N ILE A 259 -26.35 30.96 26.36
CA ILE A 259 -25.56 30.87 27.58
C ILE A 259 -24.96 29.48 27.64
N ARG A 260 -23.71 29.39 28.07
CA ARG A 260 -23.02 28.12 28.24
C ARG A 260 -22.34 28.00 29.59
N ILE A 261 -22.25 26.78 30.08
CA ILE A 261 -21.41 26.37 31.20
C ILE A 261 -20.34 25.46 30.62
N ILE A 262 -19.08 25.74 30.90
CA ILE A 262 -17.93 25.04 30.34
C ILE A 262 -17.14 24.41 31.47
N PHE A 263 -16.71 23.17 31.27
CA PHE A 263 -15.61 22.60 32.03
C PHE A 263 -14.35 22.57 31.15
N GLU A 264 -13.23 23.06 31.68
CA GLU A 264 -11.93 23.03 31.02
C GLU A 264 -10.87 22.46 31.98
N SER A 265 -10.09 21.48 31.53
CA SER A 265 -8.90 21.01 32.23
C SER A 265 -7.61 21.26 31.44
N ASP A 266 -6.50 21.38 32.16
CA ASP A 266 -5.18 21.56 31.59
C ASP A 266 -4.55 20.22 31.14
N VAL A 267 -3.23 20.15 31.01
CA VAL A 267 -2.53 19.02 30.40
C VAL A 267 -2.26 17.86 31.37
N ALA A 268 -2.42 18.07 32.68
CA ALA A 268 -2.05 17.11 33.74
C ALA A 268 -2.89 17.36 35.01
N TRP A 269 -2.62 16.60 36.07
CA TRP A 269 -3.25 16.79 37.39
C TRP A 269 -4.76 16.59 37.39
N SER A 270 -5.17 15.39 36.99
CA SER A 270 -6.57 14.95 37.02
C SER A 270 -6.69 13.51 37.55
N ASP A 271 -7.90 12.93 37.47
CA ASP A 271 -8.10 11.52 37.83
C ASP A 271 -7.37 10.57 36.86
N GLU A 272 -7.14 11.03 35.62
CA GLU A 272 -6.53 10.26 34.54
C GLU A 272 -5.08 9.87 34.80
N ASP A 273 -4.28 10.79 35.34
CA ASP A 273 -2.88 10.54 35.71
C ASP A 273 -2.69 10.20 37.20
N GLY A 274 -3.78 10.23 37.98
CA GLY A 274 -3.80 9.93 39.40
C GLY A 274 -3.08 10.97 40.27
N LEU A 275 -2.76 12.15 39.74
CA LEU A 275 -2.11 13.24 40.47
C LEU A 275 -3.14 14.11 41.21
N PHE A 276 -4.37 14.19 40.72
CA PHE A 276 -5.51 14.82 41.40
C PHE A 276 -6.71 13.86 41.41
N VAL A 277 -6.93 13.18 42.53
CA VAL A 277 -8.01 12.19 42.65
C VAL A 277 -9.26 12.87 43.22
N SER A 278 -10.26 13.09 42.38
CA SER A 278 -11.56 13.66 42.75
C SER A 278 -12.46 12.61 43.40
N VAL A 279 -13.39 13.06 44.24
CA VAL A 279 -14.45 12.23 44.86
C VAL A 279 -15.79 12.36 44.14
N ALA A 280 -16.01 13.39 43.31
CA ALA A 280 -17.26 13.58 42.57
C ALA A 280 -17.11 13.90 41.08
N GLY A 281 -15.91 13.84 40.50
CA GLY A 281 -15.65 14.35 39.15
C GLY A 281 -15.68 15.89 39.11
N ALA A 282 -15.59 16.45 37.90
CA ALA A 282 -15.32 17.88 37.72
C ALA A 282 -16.43 18.78 38.27
N ALA A 283 -17.69 18.51 37.89
CA ALA A 283 -18.81 19.40 38.21
C ALA A 283 -20.17 18.70 38.16
N GLN A 284 -21.11 19.12 39.01
CA GLN A 284 -22.51 18.70 39.01
C GLN A 284 -23.43 19.92 39.11
N ILE A 285 -24.48 19.97 38.29
CA ILE A 285 -25.38 21.12 38.16
C ILE A 285 -26.83 20.65 38.12
N ASP A 286 -27.68 21.32 38.88
CA ASP A 286 -29.11 21.00 38.99
C ASP A 286 -29.94 22.22 39.46
N ASP A 287 -31.27 22.08 39.42
CA ASP A 287 -32.26 23.12 39.76
C ASP A 287 -32.03 24.44 38.98
N ILE A 288 -31.76 24.35 37.68
CA ILE A 288 -31.40 25.51 36.86
C ILE A 288 -32.63 26.37 36.58
N THR A 289 -32.61 27.62 37.04
CA THR A 289 -33.61 28.64 36.72
C THR A 289 -33.01 29.73 35.84
N ILE A 290 -33.58 29.92 34.64
CA ILE A 290 -33.23 31.03 33.74
C ILE A 290 -34.45 31.91 33.46
N SER A 291 -34.29 33.23 33.55
CA SER A 291 -35.36 34.21 33.30
C SER A 291 -34.89 35.31 32.35
N HIS A 292 -35.63 35.50 31.26
CA HIS A 292 -35.42 36.56 30.28
C HIS A 292 -36.75 36.97 29.61
N SER A 293 -36.71 37.81 28.57
CA SER A 293 -37.94 38.34 27.94
C SER A 293 -38.87 37.26 27.39
N GLU A 294 -38.33 36.13 26.93
CA GLU A 294 -39.13 35.03 26.38
C GLU A 294 -39.76 34.13 27.46
N GLY A 295 -39.45 34.33 28.75
CA GLY A 295 -40.05 33.56 29.84
C GLY A 295 -39.13 33.26 31.02
N VAL A 296 -39.66 32.45 31.94
CA VAL A 296 -38.93 31.84 33.06
C VAL A 296 -38.93 30.34 32.79
N PHE A 297 -37.76 29.72 32.79
CA PHE A 297 -37.56 28.30 32.50
C PHE A 297 -36.85 27.65 33.67
N PHE A 298 -37.23 26.41 33.96
CA PHE A 298 -36.69 25.62 35.06
C PHE A 298 -36.32 24.24 34.52
N GLU A 299 -35.19 23.71 34.98
CA GLU A 299 -34.67 22.38 34.62
C GLU A 299 -34.09 21.70 35.86
N ASP A 300 -34.64 20.54 36.20
CA ASP A 300 -34.25 19.68 37.32
C ASP A 300 -33.83 18.27 36.85
N PHE A 301 -33.80 18.01 35.54
CA PHE A 301 -33.41 16.73 34.92
C PHE A 301 -34.18 15.48 35.41
N GLU A 302 -35.26 15.61 36.18
CA GLU A 302 -36.06 14.49 36.70
C GLU A 302 -37.04 13.94 35.65
N GLY A 303 -37.45 14.77 34.70
CA GLY A 303 -38.35 14.42 33.62
C GLY A 303 -37.69 13.65 32.48
N ALA A 304 -38.52 13.08 31.59
CA ALA A 304 -38.04 12.70 30.26
C ALA A 304 -37.83 13.98 29.44
N GLY A 305 -36.67 14.11 28.78
CA GLY A 305 -36.35 15.27 27.93
C GLY A 305 -37.37 15.54 26.80
N PRO A 306 -37.18 16.63 26.02
CA PRO A 306 -35.96 17.44 25.92
C PRO A 306 -35.76 18.40 27.10
N TYR A 307 -34.50 18.55 27.50
CA TYR A 307 -34.10 19.45 28.58
C TYR A 307 -33.87 20.88 28.07
N VAL A 308 -34.05 21.86 28.95
CA VAL A 308 -33.78 23.29 28.70
C VAL A 308 -32.28 23.55 28.49
N TRP A 309 -31.44 22.74 29.12
CA TRP A 309 -29.99 22.72 28.97
C TRP A 309 -29.57 21.39 28.40
N ARG A 310 -28.66 21.40 27.43
CA ARG A 310 -28.18 20.18 26.78
C ARG A 310 -26.66 20.21 26.64
N PRO A 311 -25.98 19.08 26.76
CA PRO A 311 -24.60 18.98 26.32
C PRO A 311 -24.47 19.40 24.85
N ASP A 312 -23.44 20.17 24.54
CA ASP A 312 -23.18 20.69 23.20
C ASP A 312 -22.37 19.68 22.38
N GLN A 313 -23.05 18.62 21.93
CA GLN A 313 -22.47 17.67 20.98
C GLN A 313 -22.14 18.41 19.69
N LYS A 314 -20.84 18.49 19.35
CA LYS A 314 -20.42 19.02 18.05
C LYS A 314 -20.87 18.08 16.93
N PRO A 315 -21.21 18.61 15.74
CA PRO A 315 -21.33 17.77 14.55
C PRO A 315 -20.05 16.96 14.34
N PHE A 316 -20.21 15.72 13.92
CA PHE A 316 -19.11 14.84 13.56
C PHE A 316 -19.55 13.91 12.43
N PHE A 317 -18.58 13.29 11.79
CA PHE A 317 -18.85 12.46 10.63
C PHE A 317 -19.51 11.13 11.01
N GLY A 318 -18.94 10.45 12.01
CA GLY A 318 -19.35 9.13 12.47
C GLY A 318 -18.23 8.11 12.32
N ASP A 319 -18.26 7.07 13.16
CA ASP A 319 -17.34 5.95 13.11
C ASP A 319 -17.86 4.82 12.19
N PHE A 320 -17.20 4.65 11.04
CA PHE A 320 -17.48 3.65 10.02
C PHE A 320 -16.39 2.59 9.91
N ALA A 321 -15.35 2.65 10.75
CA ALA A 321 -14.24 1.70 10.74
C ALA A 321 -14.69 0.37 11.34
N ASP A 322 -14.56 -0.73 10.59
CA ASP A 322 -14.93 -2.05 11.09
C ASP A 322 -14.11 -3.19 10.48
N VAL A 323 -14.14 -4.34 11.15
CA VAL A 323 -13.63 -5.61 10.64
C VAL A 323 -14.78 -6.44 10.06
N TYR A 324 -14.76 -6.68 8.75
CA TYR A 324 -15.78 -7.40 8.00
C TYR A 324 -15.37 -8.85 7.74
N PRO A 325 -15.98 -9.86 8.38
CA PRO A 325 -15.52 -11.26 8.34
C PRO A 325 -15.92 -12.06 7.09
N ARG A 326 -16.73 -11.49 6.19
CA ARG A 326 -17.22 -12.12 4.95
C ARG A 326 -17.39 -11.08 3.86
N PHE A 327 -16.26 -10.57 3.40
CA PHE A 327 -16.25 -9.76 2.19
C PHE A 327 -16.29 -10.71 1.00
N THR A 328 -17.38 -10.77 0.25
CA THR A 328 -17.33 -11.43 -1.06
C THR A 328 -16.60 -10.50 -1.99
N ASP A 329 -15.43 -10.86 -2.51
CA ASP A 329 -14.64 -9.91 -3.31
C ASP A 329 -15.40 -9.44 -4.57
N ILE A 330 -15.20 -8.17 -4.93
CA ILE A 330 -15.60 -7.58 -6.19
C ILE A 330 -14.70 -8.05 -7.35
N ASP A 331 -13.54 -8.62 -7.03
CA ASP A 331 -12.60 -9.29 -7.93
C ASP A 331 -13.08 -10.72 -8.29
N PRO A 332 -13.56 -10.97 -9.53
CA PRO A 332 -13.97 -12.30 -9.99
C PRO A 332 -12.79 -13.26 -10.24
N CYS A 333 -11.54 -12.82 -10.11
CA CYS A 333 -10.32 -13.63 -10.28
C CYS A 333 -9.71 -14.15 -8.98
N ARG A 334 -9.95 -13.48 -7.85
CA ARG A 334 -9.45 -13.86 -6.52
C ARG A 334 -10.60 -13.75 -5.54
N GLU A 335 -11.36 -14.83 -5.38
CA GLU A 335 -12.36 -14.87 -4.31
C GLU A 335 -11.63 -14.86 -2.96
N ASN A 336 -11.53 -13.68 -2.35
CA ASN A 336 -10.96 -13.51 -1.04
C ASN A 336 -12.06 -13.56 0.01
N ASN A 337 -12.10 -14.64 0.80
CA ASN A 337 -13.04 -14.80 1.92
C ASN A 337 -12.36 -14.53 3.28
N SER A 338 -11.23 -13.80 3.30
CA SER A 338 -10.64 -13.33 4.54
C SER A 338 -11.54 -12.25 5.18
N PRO A 339 -11.46 -12.12 6.51
CA PRO A 339 -11.90 -10.90 7.15
C PRO A 339 -11.10 -9.69 6.59
N VAL A 340 -11.71 -8.52 6.38
CA VAL A 340 -11.04 -7.27 5.94
C VAL A 340 -11.39 -6.10 6.85
N VAL A 341 -10.47 -5.17 7.08
CA VAL A 341 -10.75 -3.87 7.69
C VAL A 341 -11.38 -2.97 6.63
N GLY A 342 -12.52 -2.35 6.89
CA GLY A 342 -13.14 -1.41 5.96
C GLY A 342 -13.72 -0.19 6.65
N PHE A 343 -13.97 0.86 5.86
CA PHE A 343 -14.52 2.14 6.31
C PHE A 343 -15.80 2.43 5.52
N ILE A 344 -16.88 1.69 5.80
CA ILE A 344 -18.06 1.61 4.91
C ILE A 344 -19.30 2.19 5.59
N ASP A 345 -20.03 3.05 4.90
CA ASP A 345 -21.36 3.53 5.33
C ASP A 345 -22.48 2.84 4.53
N TYR A 346 -22.91 1.69 5.02
CA TYR A 346 -24.04 0.95 4.47
C TYR A 346 -25.37 1.31 5.16
N ASN A 347 -25.48 2.56 5.65
CA ASN A 347 -26.59 3.07 6.43
C ASN A 347 -26.83 2.28 7.74
N GLN A 348 -25.75 1.94 8.43
CA GLN A 348 -25.78 1.33 9.76
C GLN A 348 -26.01 2.38 10.87
N ILE A 349 -26.36 1.91 12.07
CA ILE A 349 -26.31 2.75 13.28
C ILE A 349 -24.85 3.05 13.58
N VAL A 350 -24.51 4.32 13.66
CA VAL A 350 -23.14 4.80 13.88
C VAL A 350 -22.75 4.61 15.35
N ARG A 351 -21.54 4.08 15.61
CA ARG A 351 -21.09 3.60 16.94
C ARG A 351 -21.02 4.70 18.00
N ASN A 352 -20.55 5.87 17.61
CA ASN A 352 -20.40 7.05 18.45
C ASN A 352 -21.57 8.05 18.33
N GLY A 353 -22.67 7.66 17.66
CA GLY A 353 -23.92 8.42 17.60
C GLY A 353 -24.70 8.40 18.94
N PRO A 354 -25.74 9.25 19.09
CA PRO A 354 -26.31 10.15 18.08
C PRO A 354 -25.52 11.45 17.87
N GLY A 355 -25.67 12.05 16.68
CA GLY A 355 -25.19 13.40 16.36
C GLY A 355 -25.95 14.51 17.09
N ALA A 356 -25.52 15.75 16.90
CA ALA A 356 -26.08 16.98 17.48
C ALA A 356 -27.59 17.18 17.24
N THR A 357 -28.11 16.65 16.13
CA THR A 357 -29.53 16.70 15.75
C THR A 357 -30.34 15.50 16.27
N GLY A 358 -29.69 14.55 16.96
CA GLY A 358 -30.27 13.28 17.40
C GLY A 358 -30.23 12.18 16.33
N ALA A 359 -29.61 12.44 15.17
CA ALA A 359 -29.45 11.45 14.11
C ALA A 359 -28.51 10.31 14.55
N ILE A 360 -28.88 9.07 14.24
CA ILE A 360 -28.10 7.86 14.56
C ILE A 360 -27.55 7.16 13.31
N GLN A 361 -27.89 7.68 12.13
CA GLN A 361 -27.48 7.21 10.81
C GLN A 361 -27.33 8.43 9.90
N THR A 362 -26.37 8.35 8.98
CA THR A 362 -26.05 9.36 7.96
C THR A 362 -26.92 9.23 6.71
N GLY A 363 -27.65 8.12 6.56
CA GLY A 363 -28.51 7.87 5.41
C GLY A 363 -27.78 7.35 4.17
N GLY A 364 -26.65 6.63 4.34
CA GLY A 364 -25.74 6.16 3.29
C GLY A 364 -26.36 5.80 1.94
N GLU A 365 -25.56 5.82 0.88
CA GLU A 365 -26.07 5.63 -0.49
C GLU A 365 -25.35 4.49 -1.24
N PRO A 366 -26.07 3.70 -2.05
CA PRO A 366 -25.46 2.77 -3.00
C PRO A 366 -24.62 3.51 -4.04
N TYR A 367 -23.41 3.00 -4.31
CA TYR A 367 -22.56 3.48 -5.39
C TYR A 367 -22.94 2.80 -6.73
N PRO A 368 -22.99 3.52 -7.86
CA PRO A 368 -23.46 2.97 -9.14
C PRO A 368 -22.42 2.09 -9.89
N GLY A 369 -21.14 2.13 -9.53
CA GLY A 369 -20.07 1.27 -10.09
C GLY A 369 -19.56 0.26 -9.05
N PRO A 370 -18.67 -0.68 -9.37
CA PRO A 370 -18.14 -1.60 -8.36
C PRO A 370 -17.46 -0.85 -7.19
N ALA A 371 -18.00 -0.94 -5.96
CA ALA A 371 -17.45 -0.30 -4.75
C ALA A 371 -16.92 -1.35 -3.76
N TYR A 372 -17.83 -2.15 -3.20
CA TYR A 372 -17.55 -3.18 -2.20
C TYR A 372 -18.43 -4.38 -2.46
N GLY A 373 -17.96 -5.60 -2.16
CA GLY A 373 -18.80 -6.77 -2.27
C GLY A 373 -19.71 -7.02 -1.06
N VAL A 374 -20.16 -5.92 -0.45
CA VAL A 374 -21.30 -5.88 0.46
C VAL A 374 -22.59 -5.82 -0.38
N PRO A 375 -23.65 -6.61 -0.07
CA PRO A 375 -24.89 -6.57 -0.82
C PRO A 375 -25.49 -5.17 -0.92
N GLY A 376 -25.73 -4.69 -2.15
CA GLY A 376 -26.24 -3.35 -2.42
C GLY A 376 -25.18 -2.34 -2.84
N ASN A 377 -23.89 -2.71 -2.81
CA ASN A 377 -22.80 -1.93 -3.39
C ASN A 377 -22.65 -0.53 -2.78
N TRP A 378 -22.70 -0.49 -1.44
CA TRP A 378 -22.58 0.72 -0.64
C TRP A 378 -21.18 1.34 -0.76
N ALA A 379 -21.06 2.62 -0.43
CA ALA A 379 -19.78 3.31 -0.27
C ALA A 379 -19.77 4.01 1.10
N THR A 380 -18.62 4.50 1.55
CA THR A 380 -18.59 5.56 2.56
C THR A 380 -19.45 6.73 2.05
N ASN A 381 -20.25 7.41 2.88
CA ASN A 381 -20.99 8.60 2.44
C ASN A 381 -20.02 9.81 2.36
N HIS A 382 -20.31 10.82 1.55
CA HIS A 382 -19.31 11.84 1.16
C HIS A 382 -19.59 13.25 1.58
N SER A 383 -20.73 13.51 2.20
CA SER A 383 -20.94 14.82 2.80
C SER A 383 -21.92 14.69 3.93
N TYR A 384 -21.60 15.43 4.98
CA TYR A 384 -22.51 15.91 6.01
C TYR A 384 -22.55 15.17 7.35
N GLY A 385 -21.78 14.08 7.48
CA GLY A 385 -21.72 13.31 8.72
C GLY A 385 -23.11 12.90 9.23
N LEU A 386 -23.24 12.74 10.55
CA LEU A 386 -24.53 12.44 11.16
C LEU A 386 -25.53 13.61 11.09
N ASP A 387 -25.06 14.86 11.00
CA ASP A 387 -25.87 16.04 11.30
C ASP A 387 -26.20 16.97 10.13
N GLY A 388 -25.91 16.57 8.89
CA GLY A 388 -26.18 17.45 7.75
C GLY A 388 -25.18 18.62 7.61
N GLN A 389 -24.13 18.66 8.44
CA GLN A 389 -23.11 19.71 8.47
C GLN A 389 -21.81 19.26 7.81
N VAL A 390 -21.09 20.16 7.14
CA VAL A 390 -19.86 19.84 6.40
C VAL A 390 -18.75 19.41 7.36
N GLU A 391 -18.75 18.12 7.70
CA GLU A 391 -17.69 17.39 8.39
C GLU A 391 -17.07 16.40 7.40
N SER A 392 -15.75 16.21 7.47
CA SER A 392 -15.01 15.27 6.63
C SER A 392 -14.80 13.96 7.39
N ILE A 393 -14.84 12.80 6.72
CA ILE A 393 -14.48 11.56 7.40
C ILE A 393 -13.03 11.60 7.89
N GLU A 394 -12.81 11.20 9.13
CA GLU A 394 -11.50 10.96 9.71
C GLU A 394 -11.63 9.80 10.70
N ASN A 395 -11.43 8.58 10.22
CA ASN A 395 -11.65 7.36 10.97
C ASN A 395 -10.38 6.51 10.93
N ARG A 396 -10.01 5.90 12.05
CA ARG A 396 -8.92 4.92 12.12
C ARG A 396 -9.35 3.68 12.87
N ILE A 397 -8.61 2.61 12.68
CA ILE A 397 -8.72 1.38 13.47
C ILE A 397 -7.33 1.02 14.01
N ILE A 398 -7.26 0.73 15.31
CA ILE A 398 -6.02 0.46 16.05
C ILE A 398 -5.95 -1.03 16.37
N SER A 399 -4.78 -1.64 16.17
CA SER A 399 -4.55 -3.04 16.52
C SER A 399 -4.64 -3.27 18.03
N PRO A 400 -4.93 -4.50 18.48
CA PRO A 400 -4.61 -4.92 19.83
C PRO A 400 -3.13 -4.67 20.17
N GLU A 401 -2.83 -4.64 21.47
CA GLU A 401 -1.46 -4.60 21.98
C GLU A 401 -0.70 -5.88 21.63
N ILE A 402 0.56 -5.74 21.18
CA ILE A 402 1.40 -6.84 20.73
C ILE A 402 2.68 -6.84 21.56
N GLU A 403 2.91 -7.89 22.32
CA GLU A 403 4.19 -8.11 23.02
C GLU A 403 5.25 -8.55 22.00
N ILE A 404 6.30 -7.75 21.85
CA ILE A 404 7.45 -8.00 20.95
C ILE A 404 8.68 -8.52 21.69
N ASP A 405 8.66 -8.49 23.01
CA ASP A 405 9.67 -9.07 23.89
C ASP A 405 8.96 -10.01 24.89
N LEU A 406 9.17 -11.32 24.76
CA LEU A 406 8.48 -12.32 25.58
C LEU A 406 9.40 -12.79 26.73
N PRO A 407 8.91 -12.90 27.98
CA PRO A 407 9.77 -13.29 29.09
C PRO A 407 10.37 -14.70 28.94
N GLY A 408 11.70 -14.76 28.75
CA GLY A 408 12.49 -15.99 28.82
C GLY A 408 12.64 -16.78 27.51
N THR A 409 12.59 -16.11 26.36
CA THR A 409 12.79 -16.70 25.02
C THR A 409 14.16 -16.38 24.42
N ASP A 410 14.60 -17.19 23.44
CA ASP A 410 15.88 -17.04 22.73
C ASP A 410 15.92 -15.83 21.75
N ASP A 411 14.91 -14.95 21.78
CA ASP A 411 14.78 -13.72 20.97
C ASP A 411 15.35 -12.46 21.65
N ASP A 412 15.97 -12.62 22.83
CA ASP A 412 16.87 -11.65 23.50
C ASP A 412 18.20 -11.42 22.73
N ASP A 413 18.40 -12.20 21.66
CA ASP A 413 19.24 -11.90 20.50
C ASP A 413 19.30 -10.40 20.14
N PRO A 414 20.31 -9.55 20.45
CA PRO A 414 20.30 -8.16 19.98
C PRO A 414 20.21 -8.00 18.45
N ALA A 415 20.44 -9.08 17.68
CA ALA A 415 20.21 -9.13 16.24
C ALA A 415 18.73 -9.30 15.84
N PHE A 416 17.82 -9.74 16.72
CA PHE A 416 16.37 -9.84 16.48
C PHE A 416 15.65 -8.49 16.69
N THR A 417 16.17 -7.46 16.04
CA THR A 417 15.63 -6.09 16.10
C THR A 417 15.12 -5.60 14.74
N GLY A 418 15.00 -6.50 13.76
CA GLY A 418 14.34 -6.21 12.49
C GLY A 418 12.83 -6.25 12.69
N TYR A 419 12.11 -5.26 12.19
CA TYR A 419 10.65 -5.21 12.25
C TYR A 419 10.05 -4.88 10.89
N LEU A 420 8.89 -5.44 10.58
CA LEU A 420 8.20 -5.26 9.30
C LEU A 420 6.71 -5.11 9.56
N LEU A 421 6.05 -4.13 8.94
CA LEU A 421 4.60 -4.09 8.81
C LEU A 421 4.25 -4.46 7.38
N ARG A 422 3.28 -5.36 7.21
CA ARG A 422 2.70 -5.68 5.92
C ARG A 422 1.19 -5.55 5.99
N PHE A 423 0.55 -5.09 4.94
CA PHE A 423 -0.89 -5.23 4.75
C PHE A 423 -1.21 -5.13 3.27
N ASP A 424 -2.33 -5.71 2.85
CA ASP A 424 -2.90 -5.47 1.54
C ASP A 424 -3.97 -4.37 1.67
N ALA A 425 -4.01 -3.40 0.76
CA ALA A 425 -5.01 -2.33 0.75
C ALA A 425 -5.72 -2.30 -0.60
N TRP A 426 -7.02 -2.55 -0.64
CA TRP A 426 -7.83 -2.23 -1.81
C TRP A 426 -8.02 -0.72 -1.83
N GLU A 427 -7.32 -0.06 -2.72
CA GLU A 427 -7.42 1.38 -2.95
C GLU A 427 -8.58 1.60 -3.93
N HIS A 428 -9.39 2.66 -3.80
CA HIS A 428 -10.45 2.98 -4.78
C HIS A 428 -10.16 4.34 -5.41
N ARG A 429 -10.64 4.54 -6.64
CA ARG A 429 -10.38 5.66 -7.57
C ARG A 429 -9.76 6.92 -6.95
N GLY A 430 -8.55 7.26 -7.37
CA GLY A 430 -7.84 8.44 -6.91
C GLY A 430 -8.15 9.75 -7.62
N LEU A 431 -7.48 10.81 -7.15
CA LEU A 431 -7.63 12.22 -7.52
C LEU A 431 -7.64 12.41 -9.05
N ARG A 432 -8.81 12.41 -9.69
CA ARG A 432 -8.92 13.01 -11.04
C ARG A 432 -8.93 14.53 -10.89
N ALA A 433 -8.39 15.23 -11.88
CA ALA A 433 -8.30 16.70 -11.91
C ALA A 433 -9.67 17.42 -11.75
N TYR A 434 -10.79 16.70 -11.83
CA TYR A 434 -12.14 17.17 -11.57
C TYR A 434 -13.04 16.02 -11.08
N GLY A 435 -13.17 15.84 -9.76
CA GLY A 435 -14.47 15.51 -9.18
C GLY A 435 -14.68 14.24 -8.36
N ASP A 436 -13.77 13.27 -8.41
CA ASP A 436 -13.90 12.02 -7.66
C ASP A 436 -12.54 11.66 -7.01
N GLY A 437 -12.49 11.40 -5.69
CA GLY A 437 -11.35 10.74 -5.03
C GLY A 437 -10.49 11.55 -4.04
N GLU A 438 -11.09 12.24 -3.06
CA GLU A 438 -10.37 13.02 -2.02
C GLU A 438 -10.13 12.25 -0.69
N ILE A 439 -10.29 10.92 -0.66
CA ILE A 439 -9.96 10.10 0.53
C ILE A 439 -8.51 9.64 0.46
N TRP A 440 -7.73 9.77 1.53
CA TRP A 440 -6.36 9.25 1.68
C TRP A 440 -6.27 8.30 2.87
N TYR A 441 -5.23 7.47 2.92
CA TYR A 441 -4.96 6.62 4.08
C TYR A 441 -3.54 6.70 4.60
N PHE A 442 -3.39 6.25 5.83
CA PHE A 442 -2.16 6.21 6.59
C PHE A 442 -2.06 4.89 7.35
N TRP A 443 -0.83 4.53 7.66
CA TRP A 443 -0.53 3.64 8.75
C TRP A 443 0.34 4.39 9.76
N GLY A 444 0.31 3.91 11.00
CA GLY A 444 1.21 4.39 12.03
C GLY A 444 1.60 3.26 12.96
N VAL A 445 2.74 3.42 13.60
CA VAL A 445 3.26 2.49 14.61
C VAL A 445 3.52 3.26 15.90
N ARG A 446 3.28 2.62 17.03
CA ARG A 446 3.76 3.13 18.33
C ARG A 446 4.28 1.99 19.18
N THR A 447 5.20 2.31 20.07
CA THR A 447 5.87 1.34 20.93
C THR A 447 5.76 1.74 22.40
N ALA A 448 5.92 0.77 23.29
CA ALA A 448 6.02 1.00 24.73
C ALA A 448 7.28 0.34 25.29
N MET A 449 7.99 1.08 26.14
CA MET A 449 9.16 0.60 26.88
C MET A 449 8.73 -0.24 28.10
N PRO A 450 9.65 -1.01 28.70
CA PRO A 450 9.37 -1.81 29.89
C PRO A 450 8.68 -1.02 31.01
N GLY A 451 7.45 -1.41 31.34
CA GLY A 451 6.65 -0.78 32.40
C GLY A 451 6.13 0.63 32.11
N GLU A 452 6.27 1.13 30.88
CA GLU A 452 5.77 2.44 30.43
C GLU A 452 4.52 2.30 29.55
N GLY A 453 3.74 3.37 29.42
CA GLY A 453 2.64 3.44 28.46
C GLY A 453 3.13 3.51 27.01
N PHE A 454 2.22 3.37 26.04
CA PHE A 454 2.54 3.62 24.64
C PHE A 454 2.93 5.08 24.40
N GLY A 455 3.99 5.29 23.63
CA GLY A 455 4.42 6.61 23.17
C GLY A 455 3.48 7.22 22.11
N GLU A 456 3.94 8.32 21.51
CA GLU A 456 3.26 8.95 20.38
C GLU A 456 3.23 8.02 19.16
N TRP A 457 2.29 8.29 18.24
CA TRP A 457 2.25 7.60 16.95
C TRP A 457 3.38 8.12 16.06
N GLU A 458 4.20 7.20 15.57
CA GLU A 458 5.14 7.47 14.48
C GLU A 458 4.43 7.14 13.16
N ASP A 459 3.95 8.19 12.49
CA ASP A 459 3.19 8.09 11.25
C ASP A 459 4.11 8.09 10.02
N SER A 460 3.73 7.32 9.00
CA SER A 460 4.32 7.43 7.67
C SER A 460 3.72 8.59 6.88
N SER A 461 4.42 9.05 5.84
CA SER A 461 3.91 10.08 4.94
C SER A 461 2.59 9.67 4.26
N TYR A 462 1.81 10.68 3.90
CA TYR A 462 0.51 10.53 3.26
C TYR A 462 0.55 9.68 1.97
N TYR A 463 -0.32 8.67 1.86
CA TYR A 463 -0.55 7.94 0.61
C TYR A 463 -1.82 8.45 -0.06
N GLY A 464 -1.64 9.27 -1.10
CA GLY A 464 -2.73 9.73 -1.96
C GLY A 464 -3.00 8.74 -3.10
N PHE A 465 -4.26 8.56 -3.46
CA PHE A 465 -4.65 7.67 -4.54
C PHE A 465 -4.54 8.35 -5.91
N PHE A 466 -4.10 7.57 -6.90
CA PHE A 466 -4.19 7.92 -8.32
C PHE A 466 -5.00 6.85 -9.07
N ALA A 467 -6.13 7.29 -9.62
CA ALA A 467 -6.98 6.74 -10.68
C ALA A 467 -7.53 5.29 -10.66
N GLN A 468 -6.97 4.30 -9.96
CA GLN A 468 -7.31 2.87 -10.20
C GLN A 468 -7.61 2.08 -8.91
N GLY A 469 -8.58 1.17 -8.98
CA GLY A 469 -9.06 0.42 -7.82
C GLY A 469 -8.35 -0.91 -7.62
N ASP A 470 -7.25 -0.95 -6.86
CA ASP A 470 -6.33 -2.09 -6.85
C ASP A 470 -6.01 -2.65 -5.47
N TRP A 471 -5.83 -3.97 -5.39
CA TRP A 471 -5.23 -4.62 -4.23
C TRP A 471 -3.72 -4.32 -4.19
N ASN A 472 -3.44 -3.47 -3.21
CA ASN A 472 -2.25 -2.96 -2.54
C ASN A 472 -1.43 -3.75 -1.50
N SER A 473 -0.69 -4.82 -1.77
CA SER A 473 0.35 -5.29 -0.83
C SER A 473 1.39 -4.20 -0.54
N ARG A 474 1.34 -3.68 0.68
CA ARG A 474 2.25 -2.72 1.27
C ARG A 474 3.11 -3.43 2.29
N GLU A 475 4.39 -3.12 2.27
CA GLU A 475 5.37 -3.63 3.22
C GLU A 475 6.28 -2.48 3.64
N PHE A 476 6.49 -2.33 4.95
CA PHE A 476 7.21 -1.23 5.56
C PHE A 476 8.19 -1.77 6.58
N ASP A 477 9.48 -1.49 6.39
CA ASP A 477 10.49 -1.79 7.39
C ASP A 477 10.30 -0.85 8.60
N LEU A 478 9.91 -1.42 9.73
CA LEU A 478 9.71 -0.71 10.99
C LEU A 478 10.98 -0.67 11.85
N SER A 479 12.10 -1.26 11.39
CA SER A 479 13.32 -1.38 12.21
C SER A 479 13.90 -0.03 12.64
N GLY A 480 13.63 1.04 11.89
CA GLY A 480 13.99 2.42 12.25
C GLY A 480 13.01 3.11 13.21
N HIS A 481 11.80 2.55 13.40
CA HIS A 481 10.69 3.10 14.19
C HIS A 481 10.49 2.38 15.54
N VAL A 482 11.10 1.20 15.70
CA VAL A 482 11.06 0.46 16.95
C VAL A 482 12.36 0.69 17.71
N PRO A 483 12.35 1.47 18.81
CA PRO A 483 13.56 1.74 19.57
C PRO A 483 14.08 0.46 20.23
N PRO A 484 15.42 0.30 20.37
CA PRO A 484 15.99 -0.85 21.06
C PRO A 484 15.45 -0.99 22.49
N GLY A 485 14.98 -2.19 22.83
CA GLY A 485 14.43 -2.50 24.15
C GLY A 485 12.94 -2.19 24.33
N ALA A 486 12.21 -1.84 23.27
CA ALA A 486 10.75 -1.81 23.32
C ALA A 486 10.17 -3.22 23.56
N GLU A 487 9.21 -3.34 24.49
CA GLU A 487 8.57 -4.62 24.82
C GLU A 487 7.23 -4.81 24.10
N ARG A 488 6.59 -3.71 23.66
CA ARG A 488 5.26 -3.76 23.05
C ARG A 488 5.13 -2.82 21.85
N ILE A 489 4.29 -3.21 20.90
CA ILE A 489 4.00 -2.47 19.66
C ILE A 489 2.50 -2.45 19.36
N GLN A 490 2.04 -1.39 18.69
CA GLN A 490 0.71 -1.30 18.09
C GLN A 490 0.82 -0.68 16.70
N VAL A 491 -0.10 -1.05 15.82
CA VAL A 491 -0.25 -0.46 14.49
C VAL A 491 -1.65 0.11 14.31
N MET A 492 -1.77 1.15 13.50
CA MET A 492 -3.07 1.71 13.11
C MET A 492 -3.21 1.77 11.60
N LEU A 493 -4.45 1.70 11.13
CA LEU A 493 -4.86 2.02 9.76
C LEU A 493 -5.86 3.16 9.82
N HIS A 494 -5.60 4.25 9.10
CA HIS A 494 -6.33 5.51 9.22
C HIS A 494 -6.78 5.97 7.83
N VAL A 495 -8.02 6.41 7.69
CA VAL A 495 -8.63 6.97 6.48
C VAL A 495 -9.14 8.39 6.77
N VAL A 496 -8.74 9.36 5.95
CA VAL A 496 -9.18 10.76 6.04
C VAL A 496 -9.67 11.26 4.69
N ASN A 497 -10.66 12.14 4.69
CA ASN A 497 -10.96 12.96 3.53
C ASN A 497 -10.16 14.27 3.57
N ILE A 498 -9.35 14.50 2.54
CA ILE A 498 -8.45 15.64 2.42
C ILE A 498 -9.13 16.92 1.89
N CYS A 499 -10.44 16.93 1.66
CA CYS A 499 -11.24 18.12 1.36
C CYS A 499 -10.89 19.28 2.32
N GLN A 500 -10.67 18.98 3.61
CA GLN A 500 -10.30 19.98 4.62
C GLN A 500 -8.93 20.64 4.39
N PHE A 501 -8.09 20.09 3.52
CA PHE A 501 -6.71 20.51 3.26
C PHE A 501 -6.47 21.11 1.85
N ILE A 502 -7.41 20.99 0.89
CA ILE A 502 -7.25 21.47 -0.50
C ILE A 502 -8.37 22.45 -0.94
N PHE A 503 -8.06 23.37 -1.87
CA PHE A 503 -8.95 24.49 -2.26
C PHE A 503 -10.02 24.15 -3.33
N PHE A 504 -10.08 22.90 -3.81
CA PHE A 504 -11.04 22.44 -4.81
C PHE A 504 -11.67 21.15 -4.31
N CYS A 505 -12.91 21.23 -3.83
CA CYS A 505 -13.66 20.07 -3.34
C CYS A 505 -14.82 19.75 -4.28
N ASP A 506 -14.98 18.47 -4.60
CA ASP A 506 -16.21 17.95 -5.21
C ASP A 506 -16.99 17.11 -4.17
N PRO A 507 -18.26 17.43 -3.90
CA PRO A 507 -19.07 16.74 -2.88
C PRO A 507 -19.60 15.34 -3.28
N ASN A 508 -19.12 14.72 -4.37
CA ASN A 508 -19.63 13.42 -4.85
C ASN A 508 -18.98 12.19 -4.19
N SER A 509 -19.65 11.03 -4.32
CA SER A 509 -19.31 9.80 -3.61
C SER A 509 -18.11 9.01 -4.15
N ALA A 510 -17.17 8.59 -3.28
CA ALA A 510 -15.97 7.79 -3.58
C ALA A 510 -15.64 6.72 -2.49
N PRO A 511 -15.61 5.42 -2.78
CA PRO A 511 -15.31 4.40 -1.77
C PRO A 511 -13.97 4.63 -1.01
N ALA A 512 -13.96 4.53 0.32
CA ALA A 512 -12.74 4.43 1.13
C ALA A 512 -11.97 3.11 0.87
N PRO A 513 -10.66 3.04 1.16
CA PRO A 513 -9.92 1.80 1.04
C PRO A 513 -10.40 0.74 2.04
N VAL A 514 -10.20 -0.54 1.69
CA VAL A 514 -10.29 -1.66 2.63
C VAL A 514 -8.93 -2.33 2.77
N PHE A 515 -8.60 -2.86 3.95
CA PHE A 515 -7.32 -3.47 4.24
C PHE A 515 -7.46 -4.94 4.60
N ASP A 516 -6.53 -5.76 4.16
CA ASP A 516 -6.43 -7.19 4.44
C ASP A 516 -4.98 -7.55 4.80
N ASN A 517 -4.71 -8.78 5.25
CA ASN A 517 -3.34 -9.31 5.44
C ASN A 517 -2.40 -8.43 6.28
N VAL A 518 -2.98 -7.68 7.24
CA VAL A 518 -2.24 -6.79 8.15
C VAL A 518 -1.39 -7.61 9.11
N ALA A 519 -0.06 -7.56 9.03
CA ALA A 519 0.83 -8.38 9.84
C ALA A 519 2.08 -7.59 10.27
N VAL A 520 2.62 -7.89 11.45
CA VAL A 520 3.92 -7.40 11.88
C VAL A 520 4.91 -8.57 11.98
N TYR A 521 6.14 -8.42 11.49
CA TYR A 521 7.16 -9.45 11.57
C TYR A 521 8.33 -8.92 12.38
N LYS A 522 8.86 -9.72 13.31
CA LYS A 522 10.16 -9.50 13.95
C LYS A 522 11.16 -10.41 13.27
N TYR A 523 12.33 -9.94 12.92
CA TYR A 523 13.31 -10.78 12.22
C TYR A 523 14.72 -10.48 12.65
N ARG A 524 15.58 -11.48 12.45
CA ARG A 524 17.01 -11.33 12.69
C ARG A 524 17.63 -10.53 11.57
N LEU A 525 18.20 -9.38 11.90
CA LEU A 525 19.00 -8.61 10.95
C LEU A 525 20.32 -9.34 10.69
N PRO A 526 20.71 -9.55 9.42
CA PRO A 526 21.98 -10.18 9.08
C PRO A 526 23.18 -9.25 9.33
N GLY A 527 22.94 -7.96 9.54
CA GLY A 527 23.92 -6.88 9.73
C GLY A 527 23.27 -5.50 9.54
N PRO A 528 24.02 -4.47 9.13
CA PRO A 528 23.48 -3.15 8.80
C PRO A 528 22.42 -3.18 7.70
N VAL A 529 21.45 -2.27 7.70
CA VAL A 529 20.43 -2.18 6.65
C VAL A 529 21.00 -1.43 5.44
N LEU A 530 20.80 -1.96 4.23
CA LEU A 530 21.21 -1.37 2.96
C LEU A 530 19.97 -1.04 2.10
N SER A 531 19.92 0.14 1.50
CA SER A 531 18.83 0.51 0.58
C SER A 531 19.35 1.29 -0.63
N MET A 532 18.64 1.24 -1.75
CA MET A 532 18.96 2.00 -2.94
C MET A 532 17.70 2.29 -3.76
N GLN A 533 17.59 3.51 -4.27
CA GLN A 533 16.52 3.88 -5.21
C GLN A 533 16.84 3.36 -6.61
N THR A 534 15.82 2.92 -7.35
CA THR A 534 15.96 2.41 -8.73
C THR A 534 16.66 3.39 -9.69
N ARG A 535 16.43 4.71 -9.54
CA ARG A 535 17.13 5.73 -10.33
C ARG A 535 18.63 5.82 -10.06
N ASN A 536 19.09 5.38 -8.89
CA ASN A 536 20.51 5.39 -8.55
C ASN A 536 21.22 4.10 -9.01
N GLN A 537 20.50 3.11 -9.56
CA GLN A 537 21.10 1.88 -10.09
C GLN A 537 21.90 2.16 -11.37
N ALA A 538 22.85 1.27 -11.66
CA ALA A 538 23.58 1.30 -12.93
C ALA A 538 22.64 0.94 -14.11
N GLN A 539 22.84 1.64 -15.22
CA GLN A 539 22.04 1.54 -16.44
C GLN A 539 22.81 0.77 -17.52
N ASP A 540 22.12 -0.05 -18.31
CA ASP A 540 22.70 -0.65 -19.52
C ASP A 540 23.14 0.46 -20.49
N GLY A 541 24.16 0.22 -21.31
CA GLY A 541 24.77 1.31 -22.08
C GLY A 541 25.31 0.92 -23.43
N PHE A 542 25.41 1.91 -24.31
CA PHE A 542 26.05 1.81 -25.63
C PHE A 542 27.36 2.62 -25.65
N PRO A 543 28.27 2.34 -26.60
CA PRO A 543 29.53 3.05 -26.71
C PRO A 543 29.39 4.57 -26.80
N VAL A 544 30.20 5.29 -26.04
CA VAL A 544 30.23 6.78 -26.04
C VAL A 544 30.58 7.34 -27.43
N GLY A 545 31.35 6.59 -28.22
CA GLY A 545 31.78 6.98 -29.57
C GLY A 545 30.63 7.10 -30.59
N GLY A 546 29.42 6.63 -30.27
CA GLY A 546 28.23 6.79 -31.12
C GLY A 546 28.28 6.05 -32.46
N SER A 547 29.30 5.24 -32.72
CA SER A 547 29.43 4.42 -33.92
C SER A 547 30.03 3.06 -33.55
N ILE A 548 29.66 2.01 -34.29
CA ILE A 548 30.17 0.66 -34.07
C ILE A 548 31.18 0.33 -35.19
N ASP A 549 32.47 0.34 -34.86
CA ASP A 549 33.55 -0.06 -35.77
C ASP A 549 34.54 -1.02 -35.08
N THR A 550 34.43 -2.31 -35.42
CA THR A 550 35.27 -3.36 -34.83
C THR A 550 36.47 -3.77 -35.68
N ASN A 551 36.74 -3.08 -36.79
CA ASN A 551 37.71 -3.55 -37.80
C ASN A 551 39.17 -3.50 -37.34
N THR A 552 39.53 -2.56 -36.47
CA THR A 552 40.91 -2.34 -36.02
C THR A 552 41.01 -2.31 -34.49
N PRO A 553 42.16 -2.61 -33.89
CA PRO A 553 42.33 -2.47 -32.45
C PRO A 553 41.99 -1.06 -31.95
N ALA A 554 42.41 -0.01 -32.67
CA ALA A 554 42.14 1.38 -32.28
C ALA A 554 40.66 1.78 -32.41
N SER A 555 39.92 1.16 -33.33
CA SER A 555 38.47 1.40 -33.44
C SER A 555 37.70 0.64 -32.37
N ARG A 556 38.15 -0.57 -31.98
CA ARG A 556 37.61 -1.31 -30.83
C ARG A 556 37.88 -0.63 -29.50
N ASP A 557 39.08 -0.06 -29.33
CA ASP A 557 39.49 0.73 -28.16
C ASP A 557 38.52 1.90 -27.91
N ALA A 558 38.00 2.52 -28.97
CA ALA A 558 37.07 3.64 -28.88
C ALA A 558 35.61 3.24 -28.56
N LEU A 559 35.33 1.95 -28.31
CA LEU A 559 34.00 1.43 -28.01
C LEU A 559 33.73 1.31 -26.51
N ASP A 560 34.33 2.15 -25.66
CA ASP A 560 34.09 2.12 -24.22
C ASP A 560 32.61 2.28 -23.87
N VAL A 561 32.15 1.47 -22.93
CA VAL A 561 30.85 1.60 -22.27
C VAL A 561 31.10 1.95 -20.80
N PRO A 562 30.72 3.15 -20.33
CA PRO A 562 30.97 3.58 -18.97
C PRO A 562 30.02 2.92 -17.97
N PHE A 563 30.43 2.93 -16.69
CA PHE A 563 29.60 2.46 -15.59
C PHE A 563 28.93 3.66 -14.93
N SER A 564 27.70 3.96 -15.30
CA SER A 564 27.02 5.18 -14.82
C SER A 564 25.63 4.87 -14.25
N MET A 565 25.20 5.64 -13.25
CA MET A 565 23.84 5.55 -12.71
C MET A 565 22.82 6.12 -13.70
N ALA A 566 21.64 5.52 -13.71
CA ALA A 566 20.54 5.88 -14.59
C ALA A 566 20.06 7.33 -14.46
N ARG A 567 20.19 7.90 -13.25
CA ARG A 567 19.72 9.24 -12.90
C ARG A 567 20.46 10.31 -13.70
N ASP A 568 19.68 11.16 -14.36
CA ASP A 568 20.17 12.45 -14.86
C ASP A 568 20.50 13.41 -13.70
N ILE A 569 21.76 13.81 -13.61
CA ILE A 569 22.24 14.78 -12.60
C ILE A 569 22.14 16.23 -13.06
N ASN A 570 21.82 16.49 -14.33
CA ASN A 570 21.72 17.82 -14.88
C ASN A 570 20.29 18.36 -14.78
N LYS A 571 20.06 19.38 -13.96
CA LYS A 571 18.72 20.01 -13.83
C LYS A 571 18.48 21.22 -14.75
N GLN A 572 19.46 21.63 -15.55
CA GLN A 572 19.44 22.95 -16.22
C GLN A 572 19.54 22.91 -17.75
N MET A 573 19.83 21.76 -18.37
CA MET A 573 19.96 21.64 -19.83
C MET A 573 19.06 20.54 -20.39
N MET A 574 18.75 20.63 -21.68
CA MET A 574 17.97 19.65 -22.46
C MET A 574 18.80 18.44 -22.92
N ALA A 575 19.96 18.20 -22.30
CA ALA A 575 20.79 17.03 -22.55
C ALA A 575 20.86 16.22 -21.26
N ASN A 576 20.64 14.91 -21.39
CA ASN A 576 20.88 13.97 -20.32
C ASN A 576 22.38 13.99 -19.94
N VAL A 577 22.67 14.10 -18.65
CA VAL A 577 24.01 13.86 -18.11
C VAL A 577 23.88 12.73 -17.08
N PRO A 578 24.25 11.50 -17.46
CA PRO A 578 24.40 10.38 -16.55
C PRO A 578 25.19 10.76 -15.31
N GLY A 579 24.73 10.28 -14.15
CA GLY A 579 25.57 10.32 -12.97
C GLY A 579 26.69 9.30 -13.06
N ASP A 580 27.92 9.73 -12.82
CA ASP A 580 29.10 8.87 -12.88
C ASP A 580 29.05 7.77 -11.79
N SER A 581 28.91 8.17 -10.53
CA SER A 581 28.92 7.23 -9.39
C SER A 581 27.54 6.69 -9.00
N ILE A 582 27.51 5.46 -8.47
CA ILE A 582 26.33 4.82 -7.88
C ILE A 582 26.18 5.23 -6.41
N VAL A 583 24.97 5.59 -5.99
CA VAL A 583 24.68 6.08 -4.63
C VAL A 583 23.66 5.18 -3.91
N PHE A 584 23.96 4.80 -2.68
CA PHE A 584 23.12 3.93 -1.83
C PHE A 584 23.20 4.34 -0.36
N GLU A 585 22.28 3.84 0.45
CA GLU A 585 22.20 4.13 1.88
C GLU A 585 22.62 2.92 2.72
N ALA A 586 23.22 3.18 3.87
CA ALA A 586 23.59 2.14 4.84
C ALA A 586 23.43 2.63 6.29
N THR A 587 22.64 1.92 7.08
CA THR A 587 22.28 2.34 8.46
C THR A 587 22.59 1.24 9.49
N PRO A 588 23.32 1.54 10.58
CA PRO A 588 23.49 0.61 11.70
C PRO A 588 22.25 0.61 12.60
N THR A 589 21.35 -0.36 12.41
CA THR A 589 20.11 -0.48 13.19
C THR A 589 20.22 -1.39 14.41
N ILE A 590 21.29 -2.18 14.52
CA ILE A 590 21.54 -3.04 15.68
C ILE A 590 22.16 -2.21 16.82
N SER A 591 21.51 -2.25 17.99
CA SER A 591 21.94 -1.46 19.15
C SER A 591 23.37 -1.76 19.56
N GLY A 592 24.17 -0.70 19.71
CA GLY A 592 25.58 -0.78 20.11
C GLY A 592 26.55 -1.18 19.00
N SER A 593 26.08 -1.45 17.76
CA SER A 593 26.95 -1.72 16.63
C SER A 593 27.18 -0.47 15.75
N THR A 594 28.29 -0.46 15.02
CA THR A 594 28.61 0.57 14.03
C THR A 594 29.08 -0.07 12.74
N ILE A 595 28.78 0.53 11.58
CA ILE A 595 29.33 0.06 10.30
C ILE A 595 30.86 0.21 10.31
N THR A 596 31.58 -0.88 10.04
CA THR A 596 33.05 -0.91 9.98
C THR A 596 33.60 -1.06 8.57
N ASP A 597 32.82 -1.62 7.65
CA ASP A 597 33.19 -1.81 6.26
C ASP A 597 31.98 -1.70 5.34
N LEU A 598 32.16 -1.04 4.21
CA LEU A 598 31.12 -0.85 3.21
C LEU A 598 31.76 -0.90 1.82
N ARG A 599 31.26 -1.79 0.95
CA ARG A 599 31.86 -2.01 -0.37
C ARG A 599 30.84 -2.44 -1.42
N MET A 600 31.17 -2.23 -2.69
CA MET A 600 30.57 -2.92 -3.82
C MET A 600 31.48 -4.08 -4.23
N VAL A 601 30.89 -5.24 -4.49
CA VAL A 601 31.57 -6.42 -5.02
C VAL A 601 31.09 -6.65 -6.44
N TRP A 602 32.01 -6.89 -7.38
CA TRP A 602 31.69 -7.00 -8.80
C TRP A 602 32.36 -8.20 -9.48
N ALA A 603 31.68 -8.72 -10.50
CA ALA A 603 32.15 -9.76 -11.40
C ALA A 603 31.80 -9.37 -12.84
N LEU A 604 32.80 -9.29 -13.72
CA LEU A 604 32.66 -8.86 -15.11
C LEU A 604 33.00 -10.03 -16.04
N GLN A 605 32.01 -10.52 -16.79
CA GLN A 605 32.25 -11.41 -17.92
C GLN A 605 32.77 -10.58 -19.09
N THR A 606 34.07 -10.72 -19.38
CA THR A 606 34.69 -10.00 -20.49
C THR A 606 34.43 -10.68 -21.83
N ASN A 607 34.17 -9.89 -22.86
CA ASN A 607 34.00 -10.31 -24.24
C ASN A 607 35.39 -10.57 -24.87
N PRO A 608 35.63 -11.78 -25.43
CA PRO A 608 36.92 -12.13 -26.04
C PRO A 608 37.28 -11.34 -27.30
N LEU A 609 36.34 -10.62 -27.93
CA LEU A 609 36.61 -9.74 -29.07
C LEU A 609 37.52 -8.55 -28.69
N PHE A 610 37.46 -8.11 -27.43
CA PHE A 610 38.19 -6.96 -26.92
C PHE A 610 39.44 -7.44 -26.17
N GLU A 611 40.56 -7.39 -26.87
CA GLU A 611 41.86 -7.95 -26.49
C GLU A 611 42.39 -7.40 -25.16
N ASP A 612 43.20 -8.19 -24.44
CA ASP A 612 43.84 -7.82 -23.17
C ASP A 612 44.59 -6.48 -23.25
N ALA A 613 45.12 -6.12 -24.42
CA ALA A 613 45.88 -4.88 -24.61
C ALA A 613 45.01 -3.60 -24.56
N LEU A 614 43.69 -3.73 -24.72
CA LEU A 614 42.73 -2.64 -24.62
C LEU A 614 42.22 -2.48 -23.19
N ARG A 615 42.33 -3.52 -22.36
CA ARG A 615 41.69 -3.55 -21.04
C ARG A 615 42.64 -3.14 -19.92
N SER A 616 42.10 -2.34 -19.00
CA SER A 616 42.75 -1.87 -17.78
C SER A 616 41.92 -2.30 -16.57
N ALA A 617 42.54 -3.08 -15.67
CA ALA A 617 41.91 -3.43 -14.41
C ALA A 617 41.85 -2.21 -13.46
N PRO A 618 40.77 -2.03 -12.67
CA PRO A 618 40.69 -0.98 -11.67
C PRO A 618 41.88 -1.04 -10.70
N ALA A 619 42.49 0.11 -10.42
CA ALA A 619 43.73 0.20 -9.63
C ALA A 619 43.79 1.45 -8.72
N ARG A 620 42.65 2.06 -8.42
CA ARG A 620 42.54 3.15 -7.44
C ARG A 620 42.78 2.59 -6.04
N THR A 621 43.03 3.46 -5.05
CA THR A 621 43.25 3.03 -3.66
C THR A 621 42.04 2.37 -3.01
N VAL A 622 40.84 2.62 -3.55
CA VAL A 622 39.58 2.00 -3.11
C VAL A 622 39.30 0.66 -3.80
N ASP A 623 40.04 0.34 -4.87
CA ASP A 623 39.88 -0.91 -5.61
C ASP A 623 40.70 -2.01 -4.92
N GLU A 624 40.01 -2.97 -4.31
CA GLU A 624 40.60 -4.07 -3.55
C GLU A 624 40.27 -5.42 -4.20
N ASN A 625 41.07 -6.44 -3.89
CA ASN A 625 40.83 -7.83 -4.29
C ASN A 625 40.59 -8.03 -5.81
N VAL A 626 41.16 -7.15 -6.64
CA VAL A 626 40.99 -7.19 -8.10
C VAL A 626 41.76 -8.36 -8.69
N VAL A 627 41.04 -9.24 -9.39
CA VAL A 627 41.57 -10.36 -10.15
C VAL A 627 41.15 -10.20 -11.60
N ALA A 628 42.10 -9.79 -12.45
CA ALA A 628 41.94 -9.72 -13.89
C ALA A 628 42.55 -10.95 -14.57
N GLY A 629 41.94 -11.37 -15.68
CA GLY A 629 42.38 -12.49 -16.52
C GLY A 629 42.49 -12.08 -17.99
N ALA A 630 42.65 -13.07 -18.88
CA ALA A 630 42.56 -12.84 -20.32
C ALA A 630 41.12 -12.44 -20.72
N ALA A 631 40.96 -11.72 -21.82
CA ALA A 631 39.68 -11.44 -22.44
C ALA A 631 38.91 -12.74 -22.72
N GLY A 632 37.61 -12.74 -22.47
CA GLY A 632 36.79 -13.96 -22.48
C GLY A 632 36.72 -14.70 -21.14
N THR A 633 37.38 -14.19 -20.10
CA THR A 633 37.29 -14.74 -18.73
C THR A 633 36.52 -13.79 -17.80
N VAL A 634 36.15 -14.29 -16.62
CA VAL A 634 35.49 -13.47 -15.59
C VAL A 634 36.55 -12.73 -14.78
N TRP A 635 36.46 -11.42 -14.75
CA TRP A 635 37.23 -10.55 -13.86
C TRP A 635 36.41 -10.30 -12.60
N THR A 636 37.06 -10.13 -11.45
CA THR A 636 36.37 -9.85 -10.19
C THR A 636 37.10 -8.78 -9.39
N GLY A 637 36.39 -8.06 -8.54
CA GLY A 637 37.02 -7.16 -7.59
C GLY A 637 36.01 -6.54 -6.63
N GLU A 638 36.53 -5.64 -5.80
CA GLU A 638 35.77 -4.96 -4.77
C GLU A 638 36.14 -3.47 -4.78
N VAL A 639 35.17 -2.61 -4.49
CA VAL A 639 35.34 -1.15 -4.38
C VAL A 639 34.87 -0.72 -3.01
N VAL A 640 35.77 -0.19 -2.18
CA VAL A 640 35.43 0.39 -0.88
C VAL A 640 34.63 1.68 -1.10
N ALA A 641 33.46 1.77 -0.46
CA ALA A 641 32.58 2.93 -0.58
C ALA A 641 33.08 4.12 0.24
N ASP A 642 32.76 5.34 -0.21
CA ASP A 642 33.00 6.59 0.52
C ASP A 642 31.68 7.32 0.83
N SER A 643 31.72 8.17 1.85
CA SER A 643 30.65 9.08 2.25
C SER A 643 30.28 10.07 1.15
N SER A 644 28.98 10.16 0.85
CA SER A 644 28.45 11.25 0.02
C SER A 644 28.56 12.58 0.75
N ARG A 645 28.86 13.67 0.03
CA ARG A 645 29.09 15.00 0.64
C ARG A 645 28.30 16.09 -0.08
N TYR A 646 27.85 17.08 0.67
CA TYR A 646 27.39 18.34 0.10
C TYR A 646 28.56 19.09 -0.57
N SER A 647 28.25 20.10 -1.37
CA SER A 647 29.26 20.92 -2.07
C SER A 647 30.22 21.67 -1.13
N ASP A 648 29.89 21.80 0.16
CA ASP A 648 30.73 22.35 1.21
C ASP A 648 31.64 21.30 1.90
N GLY A 649 31.56 20.03 1.50
CA GLY A 649 32.37 18.92 2.00
C GLY A 649 31.81 18.19 3.23
N VAL A 650 30.65 18.63 3.76
CA VAL A 650 29.97 17.96 4.88
C VAL A 650 29.37 16.65 4.41
N ALA A 651 29.64 15.56 5.14
CA ALA A 651 29.06 14.25 4.83
C ALA A 651 27.55 14.26 5.02
N VAL A 652 26.83 13.70 4.06
CA VAL A 652 25.42 13.37 4.17
C VAL A 652 25.33 12.10 5.01
N GLN A 653 24.57 12.17 6.10
CA GLN A 653 24.42 11.04 7.00
C GLN A 653 23.83 9.83 6.25
N ASP A 654 24.39 8.64 6.49
CA ASP A 654 23.95 7.34 5.98
C ASP A 654 24.00 7.15 4.44
N TRP A 655 24.51 8.14 3.68
CA TRP A 655 24.61 8.09 2.21
C TRP A 655 26.04 7.83 1.75
N PHE A 656 26.20 6.86 0.86
CA PHE A 656 27.50 6.39 0.37
C PHE A 656 27.50 6.23 -1.16
N PHE A 657 28.68 6.24 -1.75
CA PHE A 657 28.85 6.04 -3.19
C PHE A 657 30.02 5.12 -3.53
N VAL A 658 29.93 4.50 -4.71
CA VAL A 658 30.98 3.70 -5.35
C VAL A 658 31.03 4.05 -6.84
N ASP A 659 32.13 3.66 -7.47
CA ASP A 659 32.39 3.98 -8.87
C ASP A 659 33.26 2.89 -9.52
N LEU A 660 33.25 2.76 -10.85
CA LEU A 660 34.14 1.90 -11.66
C LEU A 660 34.71 2.69 -12.83
N PRO A 661 35.84 2.28 -13.43
CA PRO A 661 36.41 3.03 -14.54
C PRO A 661 35.48 3.11 -15.77
N ASP A 662 35.35 4.31 -16.34
CA ASP A 662 34.55 4.59 -17.53
C ASP A 662 35.18 4.21 -18.86
N ALA A 663 36.51 4.03 -18.87
CA ALA A 663 37.29 3.76 -20.07
C ALA A 663 38.22 2.57 -19.83
N ASP A 664 38.52 1.85 -20.90
CA ASP A 664 39.38 0.67 -20.95
C ASP A 664 38.89 -0.48 -20.04
N PHE A 665 37.63 -0.47 -19.58
CA PHE A 665 37.13 -1.45 -18.62
C PHE A 665 36.02 -2.32 -19.19
N MET A 666 34.88 -1.72 -19.56
CA MET A 666 33.76 -2.43 -20.19
C MET A 666 33.63 -2.09 -21.68
N TYR A 667 33.36 -3.11 -22.48
CA TYR A 667 33.17 -3.03 -23.92
C TYR A 667 31.91 -3.79 -24.36
N PRO A 668 31.36 -3.50 -25.56
CA PRO A 668 30.19 -4.19 -26.11
C PRO A 668 30.25 -5.71 -25.95
N GLY A 669 29.18 -6.32 -25.44
CA GLY A 669 29.06 -7.75 -25.11
C GLY A 669 29.59 -8.16 -23.72
N ASP A 670 30.18 -7.23 -22.96
CA ASP A 670 30.49 -7.48 -21.56
C ASP A 670 29.22 -7.52 -20.70
N VAL A 671 29.25 -8.34 -19.64
CA VAL A 671 28.17 -8.42 -18.64
C VAL A 671 28.76 -8.27 -17.25
N LEU A 672 28.32 -7.26 -16.51
CA LEU A 672 28.73 -6.97 -15.14
C LEU A 672 27.63 -7.44 -14.18
N HIS A 673 27.99 -8.25 -13.19
CA HIS A 673 27.20 -8.47 -11.98
C HIS A 673 27.82 -7.66 -10.85
N HIS A 674 27.02 -7.00 -10.02
CA HIS A 674 27.50 -6.33 -8.82
C HIS A 674 26.55 -6.52 -7.64
N TYR A 675 27.02 -6.29 -6.42
CA TYR A 675 26.19 -6.17 -5.22
C TYR A 675 26.90 -5.33 -4.17
N PHE A 676 26.16 -4.82 -3.19
CA PHE A 676 26.68 -4.01 -2.09
C PHE A 676 26.75 -4.85 -0.83
N LYS A 677 27.75 -4.61 0.00
CA LYS A 677 28.00 -5.34 1.24
C LYS A 677 28.34 -4.36 2.37
N ALA A 678 27.68 -4.52 3.51
CA ALA A 678 27.97 -3.80 4.74
C ALA A 678 28.36 -4.76 5.85
N THR A 679 29.40 -4.42 6.63
CA THR A 679 29.84 -5.17 7.81
C THR A 679 29.79 -4.27 9.04
N ASP A 680 29.22 -4.76 10.16
CA ASP A 680 29.21 -4.03 11.43
C ASP A 680 30.44 -4.33 12.31
N SER A 681 30.51 -3.71 13.50
CA SER A 681 31.60 -3.86 14.47
C SER A 681 31.69 -5.24 15.12
N ASP A 682 30.63 -6.03 15.03
CA ASP A 682 30.57 -7.40 15.55
C ASP A 682 30.84 -8.43 14.44
N GLY A 683 31.09 -7.97 13.21
CA GLY A 683 31.39 -8.81 12.05
C GLY A 683 30.15 -9.36 11.34
N ARG A 684 28.95 -8.86 11.64
CA ARG A 684 27.71 -9.20 10.93
C ARG A 684 27.69 -8.56 9.55
N VAL A 685 27.10 -9.22 8.56
CA VAL A 685 27.18 -8.84 7.14
C VAL A 685 25.80 -8.83 6.51
N SER A 686 25.47 -7.72 5.85
CA SER A 686 24.30 -7.60 4.96
C SER A 686 24.73 -7.37 3.52
N THR A 687 23.90 -7.79 2.56
CA THR A 687 24.11 -7.52 1.14
C THR A 687 22.87 -6.98 0.45
N LEU A 688 23.07 -6.18 -0.60
CA LEU A 688 22.04 -5.66 -1.50
C LEU A 688 22.45 -5.97 -2.96
N PRO A 689 21.77 -6.88 -3.67
CA PRO A 689 20.62 -7.66 -3.21
C PRO A 689 21.07 -8.70 -2.19
N HIS A 690 20.11 -9.23 -1.44
CA HIS A 690 20.40 -10.26 -0.45
C HIS A 690 20.68 -11.63 -1.08
N ASP A 691 19.93 -12.03 -2.11
CA ASP A 691 20.22 -13.27 -2.82
C ASP A 691 21.38 -13.08 -3.80
N ILE A 692 22.54 -13.57 -3.40
CA ILE A 692 23.76 -13.58 -4.22
C ILE A 692 24.13 -15.00 -4.72
N SER A 693 23.21 -15.97 -4.63
CA SER A 693 23.50 -17.39 -4.92
C SER A 693 23.98 -17.66 -6.35
N SER A 694 23.61 -16.79 -7.29
CA SER A 694 24.02 -16.84 -8.70
C SER A 694 25.01 -15.73 -9.10
N PHE A 695 25.62 -15.03 -8.14
CA PHE A 695 26.63 -14.01 -8.43
C PHE A 695 27.84 -14.62 -9.15
N GLY A 696 28.33 -13.95 -10.21
CA GLY A 696 29.42 -14.44 -11.06
C GLY A 696 29.09 -15.65 -11.95
N VAL A 697 27.84 -16.14 -11.93
CA VAL A 697 27.35 -17.15 -12.88
C VAL A 697 26.69 -16.44 -14.04
N PHE A 698 27.23 -16.57 -15.24
CA PHE A 698 26.72 -15.90 -16.44
C PHE A 698 26.01 -16.87 -17.39
N GLY A 699 25.20 -16.31 -18.29
CA GLY A 699 24.44 -17.07 -19.29
C GLY A 699 23.08 -17.57 -18.80
N THR A 700 22.51 -18.53 -19.51
CA THR A 700 21.09 -18.92 -19.41
C THR A 700 20.70 -19.61 -18.10
N SER A 701 21.68 -20.16 -17.39
CA SER A 701 21.49 -20.73 -16.05
C SER A 701 21.55 -19.71 -14.92
N SER A 702 21.91 -18.46 -15.22
CA SER A 702 21.93 -17.40 -14.21
C SER A 702 20.51 -17.07 -13.76
N ILE A 703 20.35 -16.97 -12.45
CA ILE A 703 19.17 -16.44 -11.76
C ILE A 703 19.51 -15.18 -10.95
N PHE A 704 20.69 -14.59 -11.21
CA PHE A 704 21.12 -13.40 -10.50
C PHE A 704 20.18 -12.23 -10.78
N ASP A 705 19.98 -11.37 -9.77
CA ASP A 705 19.06 -10.26 -9.86
C ASP A 705 19.50 -9.29 -10.97
N ARG A 706 18.62 -9.11 -11.95
CA ARG A 706 18.85 -8.27 -13.14
C ARG A 706 18.92 -6.79 -12.80
N GLN A 707 18.46 -6.37 -11.61
CA GLN A 707 18.65 -5.00 -11.13
C GLN A 707 20.10 -4.66 -10.85
N PHE A 708 20.92 -5.67 -10.54
CA PHE A 708 22.34 -5.49 -10.25
C PHE A 708 23.22 -6.08 -11.36
N MET A 709 22.67 -6.09 -12.56
CA MET A 709 23.38 -6.43 -13.79
C MET A 709 23.50 -5.19 -14.68
N VAL A 710 24.62 -5.07 -15.37
CA VAL A 710 24.84 -4.09 -16.45
C VAL A 710 25.28 -4.84 -17.70
N ARG A 711 24.62 -4.56 -18.81
CA ARG A 711 24.99 -5.04 -20.14
C ARG A 711 25.60 -3.90 -20.94
N ALA A 712 26.80 -4.17 -21.48
CA ALA A 712 27.40 -3.31 -22.49
C ALA A 712 26.87 -3.72 -23.86
N LEU A 713 26.07 -2.87 -24.50
CA LEU A 713 25.39 -3.14 -25.76
C LEU A 713 26.10 -2.47 -26.95
N PRO A 714 25.95 -3.00 -28.18
CA PRO A 714 25.33 -4.28 -28.52
C PRO A 714 26.24 -5.47 -28.16
N THR A 715 25.72 -6.70 -28.13
CA THR A 715 26.59 -7.88 -27.94
C THR A 715 27.35 -8.22 -29.23
N LEU A 716 28.59 -7.72 -29.35
CA LEU A 716 29.45 -7.96 -30.52
C LEU A 716 30.23 -9.28 -30.40
N THR A 717 30.07 -10.18 -31.36
CA THR A 717 30.65 -11.53 -31.28
C THR A 717 31.92 -11.71 -32.11
N ASP A 718 32.16 -10.85 -33.10
CA ASP A 718 33.36 -10.90 -33.94
C ASP A 718 33.77 -9.53 -34.52
N ALA A 719 34.94 -9.50 -35.17
CA ALA A 719 35.51 -8.30 -35.79
C ALA A 719 34.81 -7.84 -37.08
N SER A 720 33.77 -8.55 -37.54
CA SER A 720 32.90 -8.08 -38.62
C SER A 720 31.68 -7.31 -38.10
N GLY A 721 31.51 -7.24 -36.77
CA GLY A 721 30.38 -6.57 -36.13
C GLY A 721 29.14 -7.47 -36.02
N THR A 722 29.31 -8.80 -36.07
CA THR A 722 28.19 -9.73 -35.88
C THR A 722 27.59 -9.56 -34.48
N GLN A 723 26.28 -9.39 -34.40
CA GLN A 723 25.52 -9.21 -33.16
C GLN A 723 24.14 -9.89 -33.25
N PRO A 724 23.41 -10.04 -32.13
CA PRO A 724 22.01 -10.42 -32.14
C PRO A 724 21.16 -9.50 -33.02
N GLY A 725 20.23 -10.07 -33.78
CA GLY A 725 19.33 -9.32 -34.67
C GLY A 725 18.07 -8.79 -33.98
N LEU A 726 17.81 -9.18 -32.74
CA LEU A 726 16.65 -8.80 -31.93
C LEU A 726 17.10 -7.98 -30.72
N LEU A 727 16.51 -6.80 -30.52
CA LEU A 727 16.66 -6.00 -29.32
C LEU A 727 15.33 -5.96 -28.55
N VAL A 728 15.39 -6.18 -27.25
CA VAL A 728 14.30 -5.92 -26.32
C VAL A 728 14.56 -4.58 -25.65
N ILE A 729 13.60 -3.66 -25.74
CA ILE A 729 13.61 -2.41 -24.99
C ILE A 729 12.56 -2.56 -23.90
N ASP A 730 13.00 -2.60 -22.64
CA ASP A 730 12.12 -2.79 -21.48
C ASP A 730 12.01 -1.49 -20.67
N GLU A 731 10.88 -0.80 -20.82
CA GLU A 731 10.50 0.40 -20.07
C GLU A 731 9.33 0.10 -19.10
N SER A 732 9.11 -1.18 -18.78
CA SER A 732 8.08 -1.58 -17.84
C SER A 732 8.47 -1.28 -16.38
N TRP A 733 7.53 -0.77 -15.59
CA TRP A 733 7.79 -0.31 -14.23
C TRP A 733 8.06 -1.43 -13.19
N LEU A 734 7.53 -2.65 -13.41
CA LEU A 734 7.53 -3.76 -12.44
C LEU A 734 8.26 -5.04 -12.90
N ASP A 735 9.03 -5.00 -14.00
CA ASP A 735 9.71 -6.18 -14.59
C ASP A 735 8.82 -7.35 -15.03
N ASP A 736 7.53 -7.35 -14.76
CA ASP A 736 6.65 -8.46 -15.06
C ASP A 736 6.65 -8.83 -16.55
N ASP A 737 6.73 -7.83 -17.44
CA ASP A 737 6.79 -8.01 -18.88
C ASP A 737 8.16 -8.56 -19.32
N GLY A 738 9.26 -8.00 -18.80
CA GLY A 738 10.62 -8.49 -19.08
C GLY A 738 10.85 -9.93 -18.62
N VAL A 739 10.34 -10.29 -17.43
CA VAL A 739 10.37 -11.67 -16.91
C VAL A 739 9.51 -12.59 -17.78
N ALA A 740 8.30 -12.16 -18.14
CA ALA A 740 7.41 -12.93 -19.00
C ALA A 740 8.00 -13.15 -20.40
N LEU A 741 8.66 -12.15 -20.97
CA LEU A 741 9.31 -12.23 -22.28
C LEU A 741 10.53 -13.15 -22.21
N THR A 742 11.42 -12.96 -21.23
CA THR A 742 12.60 -13.82 -21.03
C THR A 742 12.20 -15.28 -20.88
N ALA A 743 11.15 -15.58 -20.11
CA ALA A 743 10.64 -16.93 -19.95
C ALA A 743 10.05 -17.50 -21.25
N SER A 744 9.43 -16.66 -22.08
CA SER A 744 8.87 -17.05 -23.39
C SER A 744 9.99 -17.33 -24.40
N LEU A 745 10.97 -16.44 -24.51
CA LEU A 745 12.14 -16.60 -25.38
C LEU A 745 12.94 -17.87 -25.04
N ARG A 746 13.19 -18.15 -23.75
CA ARG A 746 13.85 -19.40 -23.31
C ARG A 746 13.06 -20.66 -23.70
N GLN A 747 11.72 -20.62 -23.63
CA GLN A 747 10.90 -21.74 -24.09
C GLN A 747 10.99 -21.96 -25.60
N LEU A 748 11.29 -20.90 -26.36
CA LEU A 748 11.51 -20.94 -27.81
C LEU A 748 12.97 -21.23 -28.19
N GLY A 749 13.86 -21.40 -27.21
CA GLY A 749 15.29 -21.63 -27.41
C GLY A 749 16.09 -20.38 -27.76
N TYR A 750 15.57 -19.18 -27.48
CA TYR A 750 16.32 -17.93 -27.63
C TYR A 750 17.15 -17.65 -26.38
N ASP A 751 18.43 -17.42 -26.57
CA ASP A 751 19.39 -17.11 -25.51
C ASP A 751 19.84 -15.64 -25.58
N GLU A 752 19.85 -14.96 -24.44
CA GLU A 752 20.23 -13.56 -24.35
C GLU A 752 21.74 -13.35 -24.53
N GLY A 753 22.14 -12.32 -25.27
CA GLY A 753 23.51 -12.08 -25.74
C GLY A 753 23.93 -12.99 -26.90
N VAL A 754 23.03 -13.85 -27.39
CA VAL A 754 23.27 -14.74 -28.53
C VAL A 754 22.23 -14.49 -29.63
N ASP A 755 20.95 -14.64 -29.29
CA ASP A 755 19.83 -14.48 -30.20
C ASP A 755 19.16 -13.12 -30.05
N TYR A 756 19.21 -12.53 -28.84
CA TYR A 756 18.67 -11.20 -28.56
C TYR A 756 19.48 -10.45 -27.50
N ASP A 757 19.43 -9.12 -27.53
CA ASP A 757 19.91 -8.24 -26.47
C ASP A 757 18.73 -7.60 -25.74
N THR A 758 18.95 -7.15 -24.50
CA THR A 758 17.97 -6.37 -23.73
C THR A 758 18.60 -5.05 -23.30
N TYR A 759 17.96 -3.95 -23.63
CA TYR A 759 18.19 -2.63 -23.05
C TYR A 759 17.07 -2.32 -22.07
N ARG A 760 17.41 -2.21 -20.79
CA ARG A 760 16.43 -1.90 -19.75
C ARG A 760 16.52 -0.46 -19.31
N VAL A 761 15.39 0.25 -19.28
CA VAL A 761 15.31 1.59 -18.69
C VAL A 761 15.08 1.47 -17.19
N ARG A 762 15.99 2.03 -16.41
CA ARG A 762 15.88 2.08 -14.94
C ARG A 762 15.00 3.25 -14.53
N ALA A 763 14.01 3.00 -13.66
CA ALA A 763 13.08 4.01 -13.14
C ALA A 763 12.30 4.83 -14.19
N PRO A 764 11.67 4.20 -15.20
CA PRO A 764 11.01 4.88 -16.32
C PRO A 764 9.91 5.85 -15.88
N THR A 765 9.12 5.51 -14.86
CA THR A 765 8.03 6.36 -14.34
C THR A 765 8.49 7.65 -13.69
N SER A 766 9.74 7.70 -13.21
CA SER A 766 10.31 8.93 -12.66
C SER A 766 10.68 9.94 -13.75
N LYS A 767 10.72 9.50 -15.02
CA LYS A 767 11.30 10.20 -16.19
C LYS A 767 12.80 10.52 -16.08
N LEU A 768 13.35 10.52 -14.88
CA LEU A 768 14.78 10.68 -14.61
C LEU A 768 15.62 9.50 -15.14
N GLY A 769 14.95 8.36 -15.35
CA GLY A 769 15.46 7.18 -16.03
C GLY A 769 15.39 7.38 -17.53
N ASN A 770 16.54 7.39 -18.19
CA ASN A 770 16.68 7.89 -19.55
C ASN A 770 16.41 6.77 -20.60
N GLY A 771 15.51 7.04 -21.55
CA GLY A 771 15.09 6.12 -22.62
C GLY A 771 16.16 5.75 -23.65
N ILE A 772 15.82 4.90 -24.62
CA ILE A 772 16.76 4.38 -25.64
C ILE A 772 17.43 5.47 -26.50
N GLY A 773 16.80 6.62 -26.71
CA GLY A 773 17.32 7.75 -27.49
C GLY A 773 18.12 8.76 -26.66
N SER A 774 18.51 8.38 -25.46
CA SER A 774 19.24 9.25 -24.55
C SER A 774 20.67 9.50 -25.01
N ALA A 775 21.01 10.78 -25.17
CA ALA A 775 22.35 11.18 -25.56
C ALA A 775 23.41 10.73 -24.52
N GLY A 776 24.62 10.43 -25.02
CA GLY A 776 25.71 9.93 -24.19
C GLY A 776 25.75 8.41 -24.20
N ALA A 777 26.10 7.82 -23.06
CA ALA A 777 26.48 6.41 -22.97
C ALA A 777 25.37 5.46 -22.51
N HIS A 778 24.19 6.00 -22.16
CA HIS A 778 23.03 5.20 -21.76
C HIS A 778 22.18 4.80 -22.96
N GLY A 779 21.79 5.76 -23.81
CA GLY A 779 21.02 5.46 -25.01
C GLY A 779 21.89 5.10 -26.22
N ALA A 780 21.21 4.80 -27.32
CA ALA A 780 21.78 4.56 -28.63
C ALA A 780 21.40 5.69 -29.59
N ASN A 781 22.14 5.79 -30.69
CA ASN A 781 21.65 6.41 -31.90
C ASN A 781 21.32 5.35 -32.96
N ALA A 782 20.69 5.76 -34.07
CA ALA A 782 20.30 4.85 -35.13
C ALA A 782 21.46 4.01 -35.72
N ALA A 783 22.68 4.55 -35.79
CA ALA A 783 23.84 3.80 -36.30
C ALA A 783 24.26 2.67 -35.35
N GLN A 784 24.10 2.86 -34.03
CA GLN A 784 24.34 1.81 -33.04
C GLN A 784 23.23 0.76 -33.02
N LEU A 785 22.03 1.11 -33.49
CA LEU A 785 20.91 0.19 -33.65
C LEU A 785 20.90 -0.57 -34.99
N ASP A 786 21.77 -0.23 -35.95
CA ASP A 786 21.72 -0.74 -37.34
C ASP A 786 21.76 -2.27 -37.46
N GLY A 787 22.49 -2.93 -36.56
CA GLY A 787 22.61 -4.39 -36.52
C GLY A 787 21.36 -5.12 -36.01
N TYR A 788 20.42 -4.41 -35.37
CA TYR A 788 19.13 -4.96 -34.98
C TYR A 788 18.14 -4.82 -36.13
N ASN A 789 17.46 -5.92 -36.48
CA ASN A 789 16.40 -5.95 -37.49
C ASN A 789 15.01 -5.94 -36.85
N HIS A 790 14.94 -6.29 -35.57
CA HIS A 790 13.70 -6.48 -34.83
C HIS A 790 13.83 -5.83 -33.46
N ILE A 791 12.80 -5.12 -33.04
CA ILE A 791 12.66 -4.59 -31.68
C ILE A 791 11.39 -5.16 -31.04
N ILE A 792 11.47 -5.59 -29.79
CA ILE A 792 10.29 -5.79 -28.93
C ILE A 792 10.35 -4.72 -27.85
N TYR A 793 9.36 -3.83 -27.87
CA TYR A 793 9.22 -2.75 -26.91
C TYR A 793 8.16 -3.10 -25.87
N LEU A 794 8.55 -3.09 -24.60
CA LEU A 794 7.70 -3.40 -23.46
C LEU A 794 7.45 -2.11 -22.65
N ALA A 795 6.23 -1.60 -22.71
CA ALA A 795 5.78 -0.49 -21.85
C ALA A 795 5.16 -0.98 -20.54
N GLY A 796 4.75 -2.25 -20.46
CA GLY A 796 4.04 -2.78 -19.30
C GLY A 796 2.77 -2.00 -19.01
N THR A 797 2.59 -1.60 -17.76
CA THR A 797 1.47 -0.79 -17.28
C THR A 797 1.82 0.69 -17.12
N SER A 798 3.00 1.13 -17.57
CA SER A 798 3.47 2.50 -17.38
C SER A 798 2.60 3.48 -18.16
N GLU A 799 2.05 4.49 -17.48
CA GLU A 799 1.28 5.60 -18.08
C GLU A 799 2.12 6.88 -18.30
N TYR A 800 3.41 6.84 -17.95
CA TYR A 800 4.35 7.96 -18.05
C TYR A 800 5.70 7.52 -18.64
N GLY A 801 6.38 8.46 -19.31
CA GLY A 801 7.80 8.30 -19.68
C GLY A 801 8.06 7.26 -20.76
N LEU A 802 7.10 7.01 -21.66
CA LEU A 802 7.24 6.06 -22.77
C LEU A 802 7.70 6.76 -24.05
N LEU A 803 8.76 6.30 -24.71
CA LEU A 803 9.23 6.82 -26.00
C LEU A 803 9.13 8.36 -26.13
N SER A 804 10.00 9.08 -25.43
CA SER A 804 10.03 10.53 -25.40
C SER A 804 10.51 11.16 -26.72
N ASP A 805 10.11 12.41 -26.96
CA ASP A 805 10.62 13.26 -28.04
C ASP A 805 11.74 14.20 -27.58
N GLY A 806 12.24 14.01 -26.35
CA GLY A 806 13.33 14.78 -25.75
C GLY A 806 13.00 16.25 -25.44
N SER A 807 11.73 16.66 -25.52
CA SER A 807 11.33 18.06 -25.34
C SER A 807 11.03 18.45 -23.87
N GLU A 808 11.00 17.48 -22.94
CA GLU A 808 10.70 17.70 -21.52
C GLU A 808 11.99 17.76 -20.66
N THR A 809 12.03 18.66 -19.67
CA THR A 809 13.21 18.82 -18.81
C THR A 809 13.47 17.62 -17.90
N ASN A 810 12.48 16.77 -17.69
CA ASN A 810 12.61 15.55 -16.90
C ASN A 810 12.67 14.30 -17.76
N ASP A 811 12.48 14.40 -19.08
CA ASP A 811 12.45 13.25 -20.02
C ASP A 811 13.17 13.65 -21.32
N LYS A 812 14.50 13.64 -21.27
CA LYS A 812 15.37 14.30 -22.27
C LYS A 812 15.87 13.38 -23.38
N GLY A 813 15.53 12.09 -23.32
CA GLY A 813 15.85 11.13 -24.38
C GLY A 813 14.97 11.39 -25.59
N ASP A 814 15.55 11.52 -26.78
CA ASP A 814 14.77 11.64 -28.02
C ASP A 814 14.64 10.26 -28.66
N ASP A 815 13.83 9.42 -28.00
CA ASP A 815 13.55 8.04 -28.39
C ASP A 815 12.85 8.01 -29.75
N ILE A 816 11.88 8.92 -29.96
CA ILE A 816 11.11 9.03 -31.21
C ILE A 816 12.04 9.27 -32.40
N THR A 817 12.89 10.30 -32.35
CA THR A 817 13.81 10.58 -33.45
C THR A 817 14.83 9.45 -33.64
N THR A 818 15.26 8.81 -32.56
CA THR A 818 16.19 7.67 -32.62
C THR A 818 15.58 6.49 -33.38
N LEU A 819 14.33 6.12 -33.05
CA LEU A 819 13.61 5.05 -33.74
C LEU A 819 13.24 5.43 -35.17
N GLU A 820 12.76 6.64 -35.44
CA GLU A 820 12.48 7.10 -36.81
C GLU A 820 13.72 7.02 -37.71
N ASN A 821 14.88 7.42 -37.20
CA ASN A 821 16.14 7.30 -37.92
C ASN A 821 16.55 5.84 -38.13
N TRP A 822 16.30 4.94 -37.18
CA TRP A 822 16.53 3.50 -37.34
C TRP A 822 15.61 2.88 -38.42
N HIS A 823 14.34 3.28 -38.48
CA HIS A 823 13.40 2.86 -39.53
C HIS A 823 13.81 3.34 -40.93
N ALA A 824 14.52 4.48 -41.00
CA ALA A 824 15.04 5.04 -42.24
C ALA A 824 16.30 4.33 -42.77
N LEU A 825 16.93 3.46 -41.96
CA LEU A 825 18.03 2.61 -42.41
C LEU A 825 17.52 1.51 -43.35
N GLY A 826 18.43 0.98 -44.18
CA GLY A 826 18.09 -0.11 -45.09
C GLY A 826 18.04 -1.46 -44.38
N GLY A 827 17.11 -2.34 -44.79
CA GLY A 827 16.94 -3.67 -44.19
C GLY A 827 15.55 -3.84 -43.59
N ALA A 828 15.33 -4.98 -42.92
CA ALA A 828 14.10 -5.20 -42.17
C ALA A 828 14.14 -4.40 -40.86
N ARG A 829 13.08 -3.66 -40.57
CA ARG A 829 12.90 -2.81 -39.38
C ARG A 829 11.52 -3.09 -38.83
N ASN A 830 11.43 -4.12 -37.99
CA ASN A 830 10.17 -4.59 -37.41
C ASN A 830 10.11 -4.23 -35.93
N VAL A 831 8.95 -3.81 -35.43
CA VAL A 831 8.76 -3.54 -34.00
C VAL A 831 7.45 -4.12 -33.50
N ALA A 832 7.51 -4.79 -32.35
CA ALA A 832 6.33 -5.17 -31.59
C ALA A 832 6.26 -4.29 -30.35
N TYR A 833 5.13 -3.61 -30.16
CA TYR A 833 4.88 -2.79 -28.99
C TYR A 833 3.80 -3.43 -28.11
N LEU A 834 4.09 -3.61 -26.83
CA LEU A 834 3.15 -4.18 -25.85
C LEU A 834 3.06 -3.26 -24.64
N GLY A 835 1.85 -2.77 -24.35
CA GLY A 835 1.59 -1.91 -23.21
C GLY A 835 0.14 -1.49 -23.08
N ASP A 836 -0.32 -1.32 -21.85
CA ASP A 836 -1.71 -1.00 -21.54
C ASP A 836 -2.09 0.43 -21.98
N TYR A 837 -1.18 1.39 -21.75
CA TYR A 837 -1.36 2.84 -22.00
C TYR A 837 -0.58 3.39 -23.20
N ILE A 838 -0.08 2.51 -24.06
CA ILE A 838 0.88 2.90 -25.08
C ILE A 838 0.32 3.95 -26.06
N ALA A 839 -0.91 3.81 -26.52
CA ALA A 839 -1.56 4.77 -27.40
C ALA A 839 -2.02 6.03 -26.64
N THR A 840 -2.55 5.89 -25.43
CA THR A 840 -2.98 7.06 -24.63
C THR A 840 -1.81 8.00 -24.35
N TYR A 841 -0.68 7.47 -23.88
CA TYR A 841 0.51 8.30 -23.64
C TYR A 841 0.95 9.05 -24.90
N HIS A 842 1.09 8.34 -26.01
CA HIS A 842 1.58 8.94 -27.26
C HIS A 842 0.61 10.00 -27.80
N GLN A 843 -0.70 9.80 -27.66
CA GLN A 843 -1.71 10.71 -28.18
C GLN A 843 -1.85 12.00 -27.37
N GLU A 844 -1.73 11.93 -26.04
CA GLU A 844 -2.08 13.04 -25.15
C GLU A 844 -0.92 13.98 -24.84
N LYS A 845 0.33 13.52 -24.92
CA LYS A 845 1.49 14.32 -24.45
C LYS A 845 2.02 15.27 -25.52
N TYR A 846 2.56 14.75 -26.62
CA TYR A 846 3.31 15.55 -27.59
C TYR A 846 2.88 15.32 -29.03
N ALA A 847 3.08 16.34 -29.87
CA ALA A 847 2.76 16.26 -31.29
C ALA A 847 3.63 15.23 -32.03
N ALA A 848 4.89 15.07 -31.61
CA ALA A 848 5.82 14.10 -32.19
C ALA A 848 5.44 12.65 -31.83
N THR A 849 5.14 12.37 -30.56
CA THR A 849 4.69 11.05 -30.11
C THR A 849 3.36 10.65 -30.77
N ALA A 850 2.42 11.59 -30.90
CA ALA A 850 1.15 11.34 -31.59
C ALA A 850 1.35 11.10 -33.10
N ALA A 851 2.30 11.81 -33.72
CA ALA A 851 2.68 11.58 -35.10
C ALA A 851 3.34 10.21 -35.30
N TYR A 852 4.18 9.76 -34.37
CA TYR A 852 4.79 8.43 -34.41
C TYR A 852 3.75 7.31 -34.29
N LEU A 853 2.81 7.44 -33.34
CA LEU A 853 1.68 6.52 -33.18
C LEU A 853 0.86 6.39 -34.48
N ALA A 854 0.57 7.53 -35.13
CA ALA A 854 -0.23 7.54 -36.35
C ALA A 854 0.53 7.07 -37.59
N ASN A 855 1.75 7.59 -37.82
CA ASN A 855 2.48 7.43 -39.08
C ASN A 855 3.37 6.18 -39.08
N THR A 856 3.97 5.83 -37.95
CA THR A 856 4.86 4.67 -37.82
C THR A 856 4.04 3.46 -37.38
N MET A 857 3.39 3.52 -36.21
CA MET A 857 2.64 2.38 -35.67
C MET A 857 1.32 2.11 -36.43
N GLY A 858 0.82 3.09 -37.19
CA GLY A 858 -0.44 2.97 -37.95
C GLY A 858 -1.68 2.92 -37.05
N VAL A 859 -1.57 3.41 -35.82
CA VAL A 859 -2.58 3.31 -34.77
C VAL A 859 -3.34 4.63 -34.65
N GLY A 860 -4.66 4.55 -34.61
CA GLY A 860 -5.53 5.63 -34.18
C GLY A 860 -6.02 5.38 -32.76
N TRP A 861 -5.87 6.37 -31.89
CA TRP A 861 -6.42 6.35 -30.54
C TRP A 861 -7.90 6.78 -30.54
N ILE A 862 -8.73 6.10 -29.73
CA ILE A 862 -10.16 6.43 -29.55
C ILE A 862 -10.47 6.81 -28.10
N SER A 863 -9.96 6.04 -27.12
CA SER A 863 -10.24 6.19 -25.68
C SER A 863 -9.13 5.54 -24.86
N GLU A 864 -8.92 6.01 -23.63
CA GLU A 864 -8.01 5.39 -22.64
C GLU A 864 -8.46 3.99 -22.18
N ASP A 865 -9.73 3.65 -22.41
CA ASP A 865 -10.31 2.39 -21.96
C ASP A 865 -11.31 1.82 -22.99
N VAL A 866 -11.04 0.60 -23.46
CA VAL A 866 -11.89 -0.19 -24.36
C VAL A 866 -13.09 -0.82 -23.65
N SER A 867 -13.10 -0.93 -22.32
CA SER A 867 -14.04 -1.72 -21.52
C SER A 867 -15.50 -1.46 -21.89
N ALA A 868 -15.89 -0.20 -22.06
CA ALA A 868 -17.24 0.20 -22.44
C ALA A 868 -17.65 -0.37 -23.82
N ALA A 869 -16.72 -0.39 -24.79
CA ALA A 869 -16.97 -0.87 -26.15
C ALA A 869 -17.07 -2.41 -26.22
N ILE A 870 -16.44 -3.12 -25.28
CA ILE A 870 -16.51 -4.58 -25.15
C ILE A 870 -17.55 -5.06 -24.13
N GLY A 871 -18.45 -4.19 -23.68
CA GLY A 871 -19.55 -4.56 -22.79
C GLY A 871 -19.14 -4.78 -21.33
N GLY A 872 -18.15 -4.04 -20.84
CA GLY A 872 -17.68 -4.05 -19.45
C GLY A 872 -16.85 -5.28 -19.08
N GLN A 873 -16.29 -5.98 -20.07
CA GLN A 873 -15.43 -7.15 -19.81
C GLN A 873 -14.07 -6.72 -19.25
N THR A 874 -13.70 -7.25 -18.09
CA THR A 874 -12.39 -7.06 -17.44
C THR A 874 -11.39 -8.17 -17.78
N ALA A 875 -11.81 -9.22 -18.48
CA ALA A 875 -10.94 -10.29 -18.96
C ALA A 875 -11.35 -10.73 -20.38
N PRO A 876 -11.30 -9.82 -21.37
CA PRO A 876 -11.77 -10.16 -22.70
C PRO A 876 -10.93 -11.26 -23.35
N ILE A 877 -11.62 -12.13 -24.08
CA ILE A 877 -10.95 -13.04 -25.01
C ILE A 877 -10.55 -12.23 -26.24
N VAL A 878 -9.31 -12.43 -26.66
CA VAL A 878 -8.72 -11.90 -27.88
C VAL A 878 -8.60 -13.06 -28.87
N THR A 879 -9.09 -12.83 -30.07
CA THR A 879 -9.03 -13.79 -31.18
C THR A 879 -8.35 -13.18 -32.38
N ALA A 880 -7.63 -14.00 -33.13
CA ALA A 880 -7.04 -13.64 -34.40
C ALA A 880 -8.06 -13.05 -35.39
N ASN A 881 -7.65 -12.05 -36.16
CA ASN A 881 -8.33 -11.69 -37.40
C ASN A 881 -8.15 -12.83 -38.41
N PRO A 882 -9.22 -13.35 -39.05
CA PRO A 882 -9.10 -14.42 -40.06
C PRO A 882 -8.10 -14.14 -41.20
N THR A 883 -7.83 -12.87 -41.51
CA THR A 883 -6.82 -12.45 -42.49
C THR A 883 -5.40 -12.75 -42.03
N PHE A 884 -5.12 -12.58 -40.73
CA PHE A 884 -3.83 -12.81 -40.11
C PHE A 884 -3.73 -14.16 -39.40
N ALA A 885 -4.82 -14.93 -39.29
CA ALA A 885 -4.84 -16.25 -38.67
C ALA A 885 -3.77 -17.26 -39.16
N PRO A 886 -3.20 -17.18 -40.38
CA PRO A 886 -2.04 -17.99 -40.75
C PRO A 886 -0.76 -17.65 -39.98
N ASP A 887 -0.61 -16.40 -39.55
CA ASP A 887 0.61 -15.84 -38.95
C ASP A 887 0.42 -15.47 -37.46
N LEU A 888 -0.79 -15.07 -37.07
CA LEU A 888 -1.23 -14.70 -35.72
C LEU A 888 -2.49 -15.52 -35.38
N ALA A 889 -2.34 -16.74 -34.86
CA ALA A 889 -3.43 -17.68 -34.61
C ALA A 889 -3.85 -17.76 -33.14
N THR A 890 -3.03 -17.23 -32.23
CA THR A 890 -3.18 -17.42 -30.79
C THR A 890 -4.43 -16.74 -30.27
N SER A 891 -5.33 -17.54 -29.71
CA SER A 891 -6.43 -17.02 -28.88
C SER A 891 -5.95 -16.91 -27.45
N LEU A 892 -6.17 -15.75 -26.84
CA LEU A 892 -5.67 -15.44 -25.52
C LEU A 892 -6.71 -14.70 -24.69
N VAL A 893 -6.52 -14.72 -23.38
CA VAL A 893 -7.23 -13.82 -22.46
C VAL A 893 -6.25 -12.72 -22.11
N THR A 894 -6.65 -11.47 -22.30
CA THR A 894 -5.96 -10.34 -21.69
C THR A 894 -6.80 -9.87 -20.52
N TYR A 895 -6.17 -9.58 -19.39
CA TYR A 895 -6.86 -9.05 -18.22
C TYR A 895 -6.79 -7.53 -18.25
N ALA A 896 -7.97 -6.93 -18.38
CA ALA A 896 -8.26 -5.50 -18.30
C ALA A 896 -8.86 -5.12 -16.92
N GLY A 897 -8.60 -5.89 -15.86
CA GLY A 897 -9.22 -5.61 -14.56
C GLY A 897 -9.24 -6.73 -13.51
N CYS A 898 -8.24 -7.63 -13.47
CA CYS A 898 -7.96 -8.40 -12.23
C CYS A 898 -6.81 -7.80 -11.40
N ASP A 899 -6.14 -6.81 -11.98
CA ASP A 899 -5.59 -5.64 -11.30
C ASP A 899 -6.28 -4.48 -12.08
N GLN A 900 -7.11 -3.65 -11.45
CA GLN A 900 -7.76 -2.49 -12.10
C GLN A 900 -6.76 -1.43 -12.59
N LEU A 901 -5.46 -1.65 -12.41
CA LEU A 901 -4.39 -0.91 -13.07
C LEU A 901 -4.41 -1.00 -14.62
N ARG A 902 -5.18 -1.92 -15.22
CA ARG A 902 -5.07 -2.22 -16.65
C ARG A 902 -6.28 -1.74 -17.43
N GLN A 903 -6.33 -0.45 -17.74
CA GLN A 903 -7.17 0.01 -18.85
C GLN A 903 -6.46 -0.35 -20.16
N LEU A 904 -7.18 -1.00 -21.07
CA LEU A 904 -6.63 -1.29 -22.38
C LEU A 904 -7.03 -0.17 -23.32
N ASP A 905 -6.05 0.49 -23.94
CA ASP A 905 -6.33 1.53 -24.92
C ASP A 905 -7.34 1.05 -25.98
N GLN A 906 -8.38 1.85 -26.20
CA GLN A 906 -9.26 1.65 -27.35
C GLN A 906 -8.54 2.16 -28.61
N ILE A 907 -7.89 1.25 -29.33
CA ILE A 907 -7.16 1.56 -30.57
C ILE A 907 -7.89 1.08 -31.82
N GLN A 908 -7.63 1.73 -32.95
CA GLN A 908 -8.10 1.32 -34.28
C GLN A 908 -6.98 1.39 -35.33
N PRO A 909 -7.01 0.57 -36.39
CA PRO A 909 -6.08 0.69 -37.50
C PRO A 909 -6.38 1.95 -38.33
N LEU A 910 -5.34 2.73 -38.67
CA LEU A 910 -5.43 3.82 -39.64
C LEU A 910 -5.32 3.33 -41.09
N ALA A 911 -5.50 4.23 -42.05
CA ALA A 911 -5.42 3.91 -43.47
C ALA A 911 -4.03 3.34 -43.84
N GLY A 912 -4.00 2.10 -44.32
CA GLY A 912 -2.78 1.37 -44.63
C GLY A 912 -2.43 0.28 -43.61
N ALA A 913 -2.95 0.38 -42.39
CA ALA A 913 -2.85 -0.63 -41.35
C ALA A 913 -4.08 -1.55 -41.33
N SER A 914 -4.02 -2.63 -40.56
CA SER A 914 -5.14 -3.58 -40.39
C SER A 914 -5.19 -4.12 -38.97
N ALA A 915 -6.37 -4.57 -38.53
CA ALA A 915 -6.51 -5.23 -37.24
C ALA A 915 -5.83 -6.61 -37.27
N GLY A 916 -4.88 -6.88 -36.36
CA GLY A 916 -4.28 -8.21 -36.21
C GLY A 916 -5.18 -9.15 -35.41
N HIS A 917 -5.80 -8.62 -34.36
CA HIS A 917 -6.66 -9.35 -33.43
C HIS A 917 -7.90 -8.52 -33.08
N TYR A 918 -8.98 -9.21 -32.70
CA TYR A 918 -10.22 -8.62 -32.22
C TYR A 918 -10.50 -9.04 -30.79
N PHE A 919 -11.05 -8.11 -29.99
CA PHE A 919 -11.74 -8.48 -28.77
C PHE A 919 -13.03 -9.24 -29.10
N THR A 920 -13.47 -10.11 -28.20
CA THR A 920 -14.80 -10.72 -28.29
C THR A 920 -15.80 -10.02 -27.39
N SER A 921 -17.09 -10.09 -27.72
CA SER A 921 -18.18 -9.81 -26.78
C SER A 921 -18.23 -10.85 -25.65
N ALA A 922 -18.97 -10.58 -24.57
CA ALA A 922 -19.16 -11.51 -23.45
C ALA A 922 -19.73 -12.89 -23.87
N GLY A 923 -20.37 -12.96 -25.05
CA GLY A 923 -20.83 -14.20 -25.66
C GLY A 923 -19.78 -14.96 -26.48
N GLY A 924 -18.53 -14.48 -26.54
CA GLY A 924 -17.41 -15.08 -27.29
C GLY A 924 -17.36 -14.76 -28.78
N THR A 925 -18.19 -13.83 -29.28
CA THR A 925 -18.19 -13.42 -30.70
C THR A 925 -17.23 -12.27 -30.93
N ALA A 926 -16.33 -12.37 -31.92
CA ALA A 926 -15.40 -11.30 -32.31
C ALA A 926 -16.12 -9.98 -32.66
N ILE A 927 -15.60 -8.87 -32.13
CA ILE A 927 -16.05 -7.50 -32.42
C ILE A 927 -15.18 -6.97 -33.56
N THR A 928 -15.73 -6.98 -34.78
CA THR A 928 -14.96 -6.64 -36.00
C THR A 928 -15.10 -5.19 -36.45
N ASP A 929 -15.90 -4.39 -35.74
CA ASP A 929 -16.04 -2.95 -36.01
C ASP A 929 -14.78 -2.22 -35.49
N PRO A 930 -13.94 -1.64 -36.37
CA PRO A 930 -12.73 -0.96 -35.92
C PRO A 930 -12.99 0.20 -34.96
N SER A 931 -14.16 0.84 -35.04
CA SER A 931 -14.53 1.95 -34.15
C SER A 931 -14.87 1.52 -32.73
N ALA A 932 -15.12 0.22 -32.52
CA ALA A 932 -15.30 -0.37 -31.19
C ALA A 932 -13.97 -0.73 -30.50
N GLY A 933 -12.83 -0.51 -31.17
CA GLY A 933 -11.52 -0.91 -30.67
C GLY A 933 -11.11 -2.31 -31.14
N VAL A 934 -9.83 -2.48 -31.44
CA VAL A 934 -9.21 -3.75 -31.84
C VAL A 934 -8.14 -4.17 -30.84
N ALA A 935 -7.86 -5.47 -30.75
CA ALA A 935 -6.91 -6.03 -29.79
C ALA A 935 -5.46 -6.02 -30.30
N SER A 936 -5.24 -5.65 -31.56
CA SER A 936 -3.93 -5.23 -32.07
C SER A 936 -4.05 -4.58 -33.44
N VAL A 937 -3.09 -3.73 -33.77
CA VAL A 937 -2.94 -3.11 -35.09
C VAL A 937 -1.64 -3.58 -35.71
N VAL A 938 -1.70 -4.02 -36.97
CA VAL A 938 -0.55 -4.39 -37.79
C VAL A 938 -0.39 -3.36 -38.90
N ASN A 939 0.76 -2.70 -38.96
CA ASN A 939 1.11 -1.75 -40.01
C ASN A 939 2.33 -2.22 -40.79
N SER A 940 2.15 -2.53 -42.08
CA SER A 940 3.25 -2.90 -42.96
C SER A 940 3.84 -1.64 -43.60
N THR A 941 5.07 -1.32 -43.23
CA THR A 941 5.82 -0.18 -43.75
C THR A 941 6.72 -0.62 -44.91
N ALA A 942 7.40 0.34 -45.55
CA ALA A 942 8.40 0.02 -46.57
C ALA A 942 9.63 -0.71 -45.99
N SER A 943 9.92 -0.49 -44.71
CA SER A 943 11.10 -1.01 -44.01
C SER A 943 10.79 -2.28 -43.19
N GLY A 944 9.54 -2.55 -42.84
CA GLY A 944 9.18 -3.75 -42.06
C GLY A 944 7.73 -3.79 -41.61
N VAL A 945 7.47 -4.45 -40.48
CA VAL A 945 6.14 -4.62 -39.89
C VAL A 945 6.13 -4.09 -38.46
N GLU A 946 5.21 -3.19 -38.18
CA GLU A 946 4.86 -2.75 -36.83
C GLU A 946 3.64 -3.53 -36.35
N ILE A 947 3.68 -4.02 -35.11
CA ILE A 947 2.51 -4.59 -34.45
C ILE A 947 2.36 -4.00 -33.05
N THR A 948 1.18 -3.45 -32.77
CA THR A 948 0.88 -2.81 -31.50
C THR A 948 -0.23 -3.57 -30.79
N PHE A 949 0.03 -3.97 -29.55
CA PHE A 949 -0.96 -4.51 -28.62
C PHE A 949 -1.27 -3.45 -27.55
N PRO A 950 -2.55 -3.10 -27.34
CA PRO A 950 -2.96 -2.16 -26.29
C PRO A 950 -3.02 -2.84 -24.92
N PHE A 951 -2.13 -3.81 -24.70
CA PHE A 951 -1.97 -4.53 -23.45
C PHE A 951 -0.55 -5.09 -23.34
N SER A 952 -0.08 -5.14 -22.10
CA SER A 952 1.17 -5.69 -21.62
C SER A 952 1.25 -7.21 -21.78
N LEU A 953 2.47 -7.74 -21.93
CA LEU A 953 2.71 -9.18 -22.07
C LEU A 953 2.32 -9.94 -20.80
N SER A 954 2.56 -9.34 -19.63
CA SER A 954 2.18 -9.88 -18.34
C SER A 954 0.67 -9.99 -18.15
N ALA A 955 -0.16 -9.24 -18.89
CA ALA A 955 -1.63 -9.36 -18.82
C ALA A 955 -2.15 -10.66 -19.47
N ILE A 956 -1.39 -11.27 -20.36
CA ILE A 956 -1.83 -12.39 -21.18
C ILE A 956 -1.94 -13.70 -20.37
N ARG A 957 -3.02 -14.45 -20.56
CA ARG A 957 -3.23 -15.83 -20.08
C ARG A 957 -3.84 -16.70 -21.18
N SER A 958 -3.78 -18.02 -20.99
CA SER A 958 -4.42 -18.98 -21.91
C SER A 958 -5.93 -19.09 -21.69
N VAL A 959 -6.69 -19.26 -22.77
CA VAL A 959 -8.14 -19.53 -22.81
C VAL A 959 -8.50 -20.95 -22.29
N ALA A 960 -8.34 -21.21 -20.98
CA ALA A 960 -8.71 -22.42 -20.23
C ALA A 960 -8.18 -23.81 -20.71
N THR A 961 -7.81 -24.68 -19.75
CA THR A 961 -7.35 -26.08 -19.92
C THR A 961 -6.22 -26.32 -20.94
N ARG A 962 -4.96 -26.12 -20.52
CA ARG A 962 -3.77 -26.54 -21.29
C ARG A 962 -3.46 -28.03 -21.05
N SER A 963 -3.39 -28.83 -22.11
CA SER A 963 -2.76 -30.17 -22.10
C SER A 963 -1.32 -30.05 -22.61
N THR A 964 -0.36 -29.85 -21.70
CA THR A 964 1.11 -29.85 -21.96
C THR A 964 1.54 -29.37 -23.36
N GLY A 965 1.60 -28.04 -23.56
CA GLY A 965 2.09 -27.33 -24.76
C GLY A 965 2.72 -25.97 -24.37
N LEU A 966 3.02 -25.07 -25.30
CA LEU A 966 3.45 -23.69 -24.94
C LEU A 966 2.31 -22.93 -24.24
N GLY A 967 2.65 -21.86 -23.51
CA GLY A 967 1.67 -20.94 -22.92
C GLY A 967 1.29 -19.84 -23.93
N ALA A 968 0.13 -19.19 -23.75
CA ALA A 968 -0.36 -18.20 -24.72
C ALA A 968 0.60 -17.02 -24.94
N ARG A 969 1.37 -16.61 -23.91
CA ARG A 969 2.46 -15.63 -24.07
C ARG A 969 3.53 -16.12 -25.03
N THR A 970 4.02 -17.34 -24.79
CA THR A 970 5.06 -17.95 -25.62
C THR A 970 4.58 -18.16 -27.06
N ASP A 971 3.34 -18.61 -27.26
CA ASP A 971 2.77 -18.78 -28.60
C ASP A 971 2.66 -17.43 -29.32
N LEU A 972 2.16 -16.38 -28.66
CA LEU A 972 2.10 -15.04 -29.24
C LEU A 972 3.49 -14.51 -29.63
N ILE A 973 4.49 -14.67 -28.75
CA ILE A 973 5.87 -14.26 -29.06
C ILE A 973 6.43 -15.07 -30.25
N ALA A 974 6.15 -16.37 -30.33
CA ALA A 974 6.56 -17.18 -31.48
C ALA A 974 5.92 -16.69 -32.78
N GLU A 975 4.65 -16.32 -32.75
CA GLU A 975 3.91 -15.75 -33.87
C GLU A 975 4.45 -14.38 -34.30
N ILE A 976 4.76 -13.49 -33.36
CA ILE A 976 5.40 -12.20 -33.63
C ILE A 976 6.78 -12.40 -34.28
N LEU A 977 7.60 -13.30 -33.75
CA LEU A 977 8.92 -13.60 -34.32
C LEU A 977 8.82 -14.22 -35.71
N ALA A 978 7.81 -15.07 -35.95
CA ALA A 978 7.53 -15.62 -37.28
C ALA A 978 7.05 -14.54 -38.26
N LEU A 979 6.17 -13.62 -37.82
CA LEU A 979 5.72 -12.46 -38.60
C LEU A 979 6.90 -11.57 -39.01
N PHE A 980 7.88 -11.42 -38.12
CA PHE A 980 9.12 -10.67 -38.39
C PHE A 980 10.11 -11.42 -39.27
N ASN A 981 9.88 -12.70 -39.54
CA ASN A 981 10.84 -13.61 -40.16
C ASN A 981 12.19 -13.61 -39.40
N ALA A 982 12.12 -13.59 -38.06
CA ALA A 982 13.27 -13.67 -37.19
C ALA A 982 13.94 -15.05 -37.28
N ALA A 983 15.26 -15.09 -37.12
CA ALA A 983 16.00 -16.34 -37.09
C ALA A 983 15.57 -17.18 -35.87
N PRO A 984 15.40 -18.50 -35.99
CA PRO A 984 15.05 -19.34 -34.85
C PRO A 984 16.16 -19.30 -33.78
N GLY A 985 15.77 -19.38 -32.51
CA GLY A 985 16.70 -19.41 -31.39
C GLY A 985 17.69 -20.59 -31.49
N GLN A 986 18.92 -20.34 -31.08
CA GLN A 986 20.01 -21.33 -31.19
C GLN A 986 20.15 -22.24 -29.96
N GLY A 987 19.48 -21.90 -28.86
CA GLY A 987 19.46 -22.64 -27.61
C GLY A 987 18.56 -23.88 -27.61
N VAL A 988 18.52 -24.59 -26.47
CA VAL A 988 17.66 -25.76 -26.27
C VAL A 988 16.31 -25.30 -25.74
N PRO A 989 15.19 -25.49 -26.47
CA PRO A 989 13.86 -25.13 -25.99
C PRO A 989 13.54 -25.80 -24.65
N VAL A 990 13.16 -24.99 -23.66
CA VAL A 990 12.72 -25.48 -22.34
C VAL A 990 11.20 -25.73 -22.38
N PRO A 991 10.71 -26.92 -22.01
CA PRO A 991 9.27 -27.15 -21.98
C PRO A 991 8.59 -26.27 -20.92
N ALA A 992 7.42 -25.74 -21.24
CA ALA A 992 6.57 -25.07 -20.27
C ALA A 992 6.30 -26.01 -19.06
N PRO A 993 6.39 -25.53 -17.81
CA PRO A 993 6.15 -26.36 -16.62
C PRO A 993 4.83 -27.12 -16.73
N GLU A 994 4.78 -28.42 -16.43
CA GLU A 994 3.53 -29.19 -16.53
C GLU A 994 2.42 -28.56 -15.69
N LEU A 995 1.23 -28.40 -16.28
CA LEU A 995 0.06 -27.93 -15.54
C LEU A 995 -0.39 -29.09 -14.64
N HIS A 996 -0.13 -28.99 -13.34
CA HIS A 996 -0.49 -30.03 -12.38
C HIS A 996 -2.02 -30.11 -12.27
N ARG A 997 -2.63 -31.08 -12.95
CA ARG A 997 -4.07 -31.30 -12.87
C ARG A 997 -4.39 -32.02 -11.55
N ILE A 998 -5.13 -31.35 -10.69
CA ILE A 998 -5.57 -31.92 -9.41
C ILE A 998 -6.66 -32.97 -9.68
N GLU A 999 -6.34 -34.23 -9.40
CA GLU A 999 -7.24 -35.39 -9.35
C GLU A 999 -7.64 -35.65 -7.89
N PHE A 1000 -8.95 -35.70 -7.61
CA PHE A 1000 -9.49 -36.09 -6.31
C PHE A 1000 -10.56 -37.17 -6.47
N SER A 1001 -10.32 -38.36 -5.90
CA SER A 1001 -11.27 -39.48 -5.96
C SER A 1001 -11.12 -40.42 -4.78
N ALA A 1002 -12.12 -41.26 -4.52
CA ALA A 1002 -12.01 -42.32 -3.52
C ALA A 1002 -12.56 -43.65 -4.05
N LYS A 1003 -11.78 -44.74 -3.92
CA LYS A 1003 -12.12 -46.07 -4.45
C LYS A 1003 -11.64 -47.19 -3.50
N PRO A 1004 -12.47 -48.22 -3.24
CA PRO A 1004 -13.89 -48.36 -3.64
C PRO A 1004 -14.79 -47.33 -2.94
N ASN A 1005 -15.92 -46.99 -3.55
CA ASN A 1005 -16.97 -46.15 -2.95
C ASN A 1005 -18.33 -46.50 -3.59
N PRO A 1006 -19.29 -47.13 -2.88
CA PRO A 1006 -19.26 -47.46 -1.44
C PRO A 1006 -18.15 -48.44 -1.03
N PHE A 1007 -17.78 -48.46 0.25
CA PHE A 1007 -16.67 -49.27 0.79
C PHE A 1007 -17.05 -50.02 2.08
N ASN A 1008 -16.36 -51.14 2.36
CA ASN A 1008 -16.51 -51.96 3.57
C ASN A 1008 -15.18 -52.70 3.92
N PRO A 1009 -14.49 -52.38 5.04
CA PRO A 1009 -14.52 -51.13 5.78
C PRO A 1009 -13.49 -50.11 5.26
N THR A 1010 -12.69 -50.44 4.23
CA THR A 1010 -11.57 -49.58 3.77
C THR A 1010 -11.77 -49.00 2.37
N THR A 1011 -11.44 -47.71 2.20
CA THR A 1011 -11.34 -47.02 0.90
C THR A 1011 -9.99 -46.31 0.78
N THR A 1012 -9.54 -46.10 -0.46
CA THR A 1012 -8.36 -45.28 -0.76
C THR A 1012 -8.81 -43.96 -1.37
N VAL A 1013 -8.49 -42.86 -0.71
CA VAL A 1013 -8.66 -41.49 -1.18
C VAL A 1013 -7.40 -41.10 -1.95
N ARG A 1014 -7.53 -40.88 -3.24
CA ARG A 1014 -6.46 -40.38 -4.11
C ARG A 1014 -6.62 -38.88 -4.29
N PHE A 1015 -5.58 -38.13 -3.95
CA PHE A 1015 -5.50 -36.68 -4.13
C PHE A 1015 -4.13 -36.30 -4.68
N THR A 1016 -4.09 -35.66 -5.85
CA THR A 1016 -2.84 -35.19 -6.46
C THR A 1016 -2.68 -33.69 -6.26
N ALA A 1017 -1.60 -33.30 -5.58
CA ALA A 1017 -1.19 -31.92 -5.36
C ALA A 1017 0.27 -31.74 -5.83
N ARG A 1018 0.70 -30.49 -6.06
CA ARG A 1018 2.10 -30.21 -6.45
C ARG A 1018 3.05 -30.82 -5.39
N PRO A 1019 4.05 -31.62 -5.76
CA PRO A 1019 5.03 -32.14 -4.79
C PRO A 1019 5.65 -30.98 -4.01
N GLY A 1020 5.67 -31.07 -2.67
CA GLY A 1020 6.13 -29.97 -1.82
C GLY A 1020 5.05 -28.96 -1.40
N SER A 1021 3.84 -29.02 -1.98
CA SER A 1021 2.70 -28.22 -1.50
C SER A 1021 2.24 -28.70 -0.12
N THR A 1022 1.87 -27.77 0.74
CA THR A 1022 1.34 -28.06 2.07
C THR A 1022 -0.19 -28.12 2.03
N GLY A 1023 -0.78 -29.03 2.79
CA GLY A 1023 -2.23 -29.07 3.00
C GLY A 1023 -2.69 -30.30 3.76
N TRP A 1024 -3.98 -30.65 3.65
CA TRP A 1024 -4.56 -31.73 4.44
C TRP A 1024 -5.59 -32.56 3.67
N VAL A 1025 -5.86 -33.76 4.16
CA VAL A 1025 -6.97 -34.61 3.73
C VAL A 1025 -7.72 -35.07 4.97
N LYS A 1026 -9.00 -34.72 5.09
CA LYS A 1026 -9.84 -34.92 6.28
C LYS A 1026 -11.19 -35.51 5.92
N VAL A 1027 -11.75 -36.30 6.82
CA VAL A 1027 -13.07 -36.93 6.72
C VAL A 1027 -14.03 -36.22 7.68
N PHE A 1028 -15.20 -35.84 7.19
CA PHE A 1028 -16.26 -35.17 7.95
C PHE A 1028 -17.56 -35.97 7.89
N ASN A 1029 -18.40 -35.82 8.91
CA ASN A 1029 -19.78 -36.30 8.86
C ASN A 1029 -20.72 -35.26 8.21
N LEU A 1030 -22.00 -35.60 8.05
CA LEU A 1030 -22.98 -34.70 7.40
C LEU A 1030 -23.33 -33.43 8.20
N ARG A 1031 -22.90 -33.32 9.47
CA ARG A 1031 -23.04 -32.10 10.28
C ARG A 1031 -21.85 -31.16 10.14
N GLY A 1032 -20.84 -31.53 9.35
CA GLY A 1032 -19.58 -30.80 9.25
C GLY A 1032 -18.61 -31.07 10.40
N GLU A 1033 -18.91 -32.03 11.28
CA GLU A 1033 -18.00 -32.41 12.37
C GLU A 1033 -16.84 -33.24 11.79
N LEU A 1034 -15.61 -32.92 12.21
CA LEU A 1034 -14.40 -33.65 11.83
C LEU A 1034 -14.44 -35.06 12.42
N VAL A 1035 -14.24 -36.07 11.57
CA VAL A 1035 -14.22 -37.48 11.94
C VAL A 1035 -12.80 -38.03 12.00
N ARG A 1036 -11.99 -37.76 10.97
CA ARG A 1036 -10.64 -38.32 10.84
C ARG A 1036 -9.74 -37.40 10.03
N THR A 1037 -8.49 -37.25 10.43
CA THR A 1037 -7.43 -36.66 9.60
C THR A 1037 -6.63 -37.78 8.91
N LEU A 1038 -6.59 -37.78 7.58
CA LEU A 1038 -5.85 -38.76 6.78
C LEU A 1038 -4.45 -38.26 6.40
N HIS A 1039 -4.29 -36.94 6.23
CA HIS A 1039 -3.02 -36.27 5.96
C HIS A 1039 -3.05 -34.85 6.47
N ASN A 1040 -1.91 -34.37 6.96
CA ASN A 1040 -1.71 -32.98 7.36
C ASN A 1040 -0.22 -32.63 7.23
N GLY A 1041 0.11 -31.68 6.34
CA GLY A 1041 1.49 -31.25 6.06
C GLY A 1041 1.85 -31.35 4.57
N VAL A 1042 3.14 -31.41 4.28
CA VAL A 1042 3.65 -31.43 2.90
C VAL A 1042 3.21 -32.70 2.17
N PHE A 1043 2.59 -32.55 1.00
CA PHE A 1043 2.23 -33.67 0.12
C PHE A 1043 3.49 -34.32 -0.46
N GLN A 1044 3.84 -35.48 0.11
CA GLN A 1044 4.88 -36.40 -0.38
C GLN A 1044 4.25 -37.68 -0.98
N VAL A 1045 2.99 -37.94 -0.65
CA VAL A 1045 2.20 -39.09 -1.10
C VAL A 1045 0.83 -38.60 -1.58
N GLN A 1046 0.21 -39.35 -2.50
CA GLN A 1046 -1.03 -38.94 -3.18
C GLN A 1046 -2.20 -39.90 -2.92
N GLU A 1047 -2.02 -40.89 -2.05
CA GLU A 1047 -3.02 -41.90 -1.72
C GLU A 1047 -3.12 -42.09 -0.20
N PHE A 1048 -4.34 -42.00 0.33
CA PHE A 1048 -4.65 -42.03 1.75
C PHE A 1048 -5.71 -43.08 2.03
N ALA A 1049 -5.46 -43.98 2.98
CA ALA A 1049 -6.42 -45.02 3.33
C ALA A 1049 -7.32 -44.57 4.50
N TRP A 1050 -8.62 -44.85 4.41
CA TRP A 1050 -9.54 -44.73 5.53
C TRP A 1050 -10.31 -46.03 5.74
N ASP A 1051 -10.36 -46.51 6.98
CA ASP A 1051 -10.91 -47.80 7.41
C ASP A 1051 -12.22 -47.67 8.22
N GLY A 1052 -12.84 -46.49 8.23
CA GLY A 1052 -14.10 -46.27 8.94
C GLY A 1052 -13.94 -46.11 10.45
N VAL A 1053 -12.79 -45.62 10.93
CA VAL A 1053 -12.56 -45.19 12.32
C VAL A 1053 -12.36 -43.67 12.42
N ASP A 1054 -12.65 -43.10 13.58
CA ASP A 1054 -12.40 -41.69 13.90
C ASP A 1054 -10.95 -41.45 14.40
N ASP A 1055 -10.57 -40.20 14.70
CA ASP A 1055 -9.24 -39.86 15.22
C ASP A 1055 -8.91 -40.50 16.59
N HIS A 1056 -9.92 -40.95 17.34
CA HIS A 1056 -9.75 -41.67 18.61
C HIS A 1056 -9.65 -43.20 18.42
N GLY A 1057 -9.71 -43.68 17.19
CA GLY A 1057 -9.67 -45.10 16.85
C GLY A 1057 -10.98 -45.85 17.05
N ALA A 1058 -12.09 -45.15 17.30
CA ALA A 1058 -13.41 -45.75 17.43
C ALA A 1058 -14.09 -45.90 16.06
N SER A 1059 -14.81 -47.01 15.85
CA SER A 1059 -15.48 -47.25 14.56
C SER A 1059 -16.73 -46.38 14.40
N VAL A 1060 -16.85 -45.68 13.27
CA VAL A 1060 -17.99 -44.77 13.00
C VAL A 1060 -19.20 -45.51 12.42
N ALA A 1061 -20.41 -44.94 12.47
CA ALA A 1061 -21.62 -45.62 11.98
C ALA A 1061 -21.60 -45.82 10.44
N SER A 1062 -22.30 -46.84 9.92
CA SER A 1062 -22.59 -46.90 8.47
C SER A 1062 -23.33 -45.64 8.05
N GLY A 1063 -22.94 -45.02 6.94
CA GLY A 1063 -23.47 -43.72 6.56
C GLY A 1063 -22.69 -43.01 5.46
N VAL A 1064 -23.11 -41.78 5.19
CA VAL A 1064 -22.43 -40.88 4.25
C VAL A 1064 -21.45 -40.01 5.02
N TYR A 1065 -20.25 -39.89 4.45
CA TYR A 1065 -19.18 -39.02 4.92
C TYR A 1065 -18.70 -38.15 3.76
N ILE A 1066 -18.02 -37.04 4.07
CA ILE A 1066 -17.40 -36.17 3.08
C ILE A 1066 -15.91 -36.22 3.35
N VAL A 1067 -15.10 -36.60 2.37
CA VAL A 1067 -13.66 -36.38 2.43
C VAL A 1067 -13.36 -35.08 1.74
N GLN A 1068 -12.66 -34.21 2.43
CA GLN A 1068 -12.15 -32.97 1.88
C GLN A 1068 -10.62 -33.04 1.81
N ALA A 1069 -10.05 -32.48 0.75
CA ALA A 1069 -8.63 -32.28 0.61
C ALA A 1069 -8.36 -30.82 0.29
N GLN A 1070 -7.33 -30.24 0.89
CA GLN A 1070 -6.88 -28.88 0.61
C GLN A 1070 -5.42 -28.90 0.19
N ALA A 1071 -5.10 -28.20 -0.90
CA ALA A 1071 -3.73 -27.89 -1.30
C ALA A 1071 -3.70 -26.63 -2.18
N GLY A 1072 -2.72 -25.76 -1.97
CA GLY A 1072 -2.53 -24.55 -2.79
C GLY A 1072 -3.77 -23.65 -2.82
N GLY A 1073 -4.38 -23.41 -1.66
CA GLY A 1073 -5.55 -22.52 -1.49
C GLY A 1073 -6.89 -23.07 -2.02
N ASN A 1074 -6.92 -24.29 -2.57
CA ASN A 1074 -8.12 -24.88 -3.14
C ASN A 1074 -8.62 -26.05 -2.29
N THR A 1075 -9.94 -26.12 -2.06
CA THR A 1075 -10.60 -27.22 -1.34
C THR A 1075 -11.38 -28.12 -2.28
N TYR A 1076 -11.17 -29.43 -2.16
CA TYR A 1076 -11.81 -30.46 -2.97
C TYR A 1076 -12.64 -31.38 -2.07
N GLY A 1077 -13.83 -31.77 -2.51
CA GLY A 1077 -14.75 -32.61 -1.74
C GLY A 1077 -15.19 -33.85 -2.51
N VAL A 1078 -15.15 -35.03 -1.89
CA VAL A 1078 -15.74 -36.27 -2.42
C VAL A 1078 -16.60 -36.94 -1.37
N LYS A 1079 -17.81 -37.29 -1.77
CA LYS A 1079 -18.76 -38.02 -0.91
C LYS A 1079 -18.34 -39.48 -0.81
N LEU A 1080 -18.23 -40.00 0.42
CA LEU A 1080 -18.00 -41.41 0.73
C LEU A 1080 -19.26 -42.08 1.30
N ALA A 1081 -19.46 -43.35 0.96
CA ALA A 1081 -20.50 -44.19 1.55
C ALA A 1081 -19.87 -45.42 2.23
N LEU A 1082 -19.90 -45.43 3.57
CA LEU A 1082 -19.47 -46.57 4.38
C LEU A 1082 -20.64 -47.53 4.60
N VAL A 1083 -20.46 -48.79 4.25
CA VAL A 1083 -21.44 -49.88 4.46
C VAL A 1083 -20.78 -50.94 5.34
N LYS A 1084 -21.17 -51.07 6.60
CA LYS A 1084 -20.71 -52.17 7.47
C LYS A 1084 -21.49 -53.46 7.22
#